data_AF-A0A366HDP9-F1
#
_entry.id   AF-A0A366HDP9-F1
#
_cell.length_a   1.000
_cell.length_b   1.000
_cell.length_c   1.000
_cell.angle_alpha   90.00
_cell.angle_beta   90.00
_cell.angle_gamma   90.00
#
_symmetry.space_group_name_H-M   'P 1'
#
loop_
_entity.id
_entity.type
_entity.pdbx_description
1 polymer ?
#
loop_
_entity_poly.entity_id
_entity_poly.type
_entity_poly.pdbx_seq_one_letter_code
_entity_poly.pdbx_strand_id
1 'polypeptide(L)'
;MTCYQRLCLWLSLASCVGCVSAASPEPIRIVKEENLLHVACPTADGKFLHVKLREDGTPPVLDSISFSNERDTAGDPVIQKMEPTFFLSVGTRQAPLGRPPEMEVWNVFFDKVHTRPYDRHVSTRKPSSAVLEEKPDRATVRYPGVTIGKFTGDLVFTFYAGSGLMRIEAIVSTDEDRRAIIYDAGLVGEEHGLQRFAWHEVNASEAFSRHGRTSQISWEEDWKTNPDGTEAGWPDRSLAARHRMIGAHNAHGAVACFPPPHQFFFPRDATPNLKYIWCGRGHYEKSVPFGFGVRQSPDGGGAFVPWFNAPPGTKQRLSFFLLASPGKWGDALEGALKYTRGDRFEALPGHVTFTSHYHFAHTVEVMKLKAEGREKIPLPDFVLMFKEMGVQAVHLGEFHGDGHQQDPGPLRFPEMQAMFDECKRISDHELLVIPGEEVSGFLGIKGEGKHPGHWMLMFPKPVIWTQRRAPDQPFEDHVEPFGKVYRVAGREDMFELLKREGGLGWTAHPRIKASSWTPDVFRHEDFYLSEHWLGAAWKAMPADLSRERLGERCLHLMDDMANWGQRKYLPGEVDVFKINPTHELYGHMNINYLRLEKLPRYQDGWQPVMDVLRRGAFFTTTGEVLIHDFTVGGKRSGETFAMQENAKPKVAFALSWTFPLSFVELVSGDGKAVFRHRLDKAATRDFGKAMESMELDLKGRRWVRLEVWDIAGNGAYSQPVWLE
;
A
#
# COMPACT_ATOMS: atom_id res chain seq x y z
N MET A 1 38.77 35.87 -13.79
CA MET A 1 38.10 34.64 -14.27
C MET A 1 37.08 34.22 -13.22
N THR A 2 35.81 34.17 -13.61
CA THR A 2 34.62 34.16 -12.75
C THR A 2 34.19 32.75 -12.32
N CYS A 3 33.41 32.71 -11.23
CA CYS A 3 32.85 31.54 -10.53
C CYS A 3 32.16 30.48 -11.41
N TYR A 4 31.86 30.79 -12.67
CA TYR A 4 31.17 29.89 -13.62
C TYR A 4 32.04 28.73 -14.15
N GLN A 5 33.37 28.86 -14.16
CA GLN A 5 34.25 27.79 -14.67
C GLN A 5 34.60 26.72 -13.64
N ARG A 6 34.37 26.95 -12.34
CA ARG A 6 34.59 25.91 -11.30
C ARG A 6 33.40 24.96 -11.14
N LEU A 7 32.19 25.36 -11.53
CA LEU A 7 31.01 24.49 -11.47
C LEU A 7 31.00 23.43 -12.60
N CYS A 8 31.57 23.73 -13.76
CA CYS A 8 31.66 22.78 -14.88
C CYS A 8 32.69 21.66 -14.64
N LEU A 9 33.71 21.87 -13.80
CA LEU A 9 34.71 20.83 -13.50
C LEU A 9 34.25 19.82 -12.45
N TRP A 10 33.30 20.17 -11.58
CA TRP A 10 32.73 19.23 -10.60
C TRP A 10 31.61 18.34 -11.16
N LEU A 11 30.95 18.77 -12.25
CA LEU A 11 29.94 17.97 -12.96
C LEU A 11 30.54 17.03 -14.03
N SER A 12 31.82 17.19 -14.39
CA SER A 12 32.51 16.33 -15.36
C SER A 12 33.37 15.22 -14.71
N LEU A 13 33.54 15.24 -13.38
CA LEU A 13 34.40 14.28 -12.65
C LEU A 13 33.61 13.31 -11.74
N ALA A 14 32.28 13.42 -11.69
CA ALA A 14 31.40 12.46 -11.02
C ALA A 14 30.83 11.37 -11.96
N SER A 15 31.19 11.41 -13.25
CA SER A 15 30.73 10.47 -14.29
C SER A 15 31.73 9.35 -14.63
N CYS A 16 32.78 9.16 -13.83
CA CYS A 16 33.78 8.10 -14.01
C CYS A 16 34.26 7.49 -12.69
N VAL A 17 33.36 7.25 -11.73
CA VAL A 17 33.58 6.22 -10.71
C VAL A 17 33.03 4.92 -11.30
N GLY A 18 33.94 3.98 -11.54
CA GLY A 18 33.72 2.80 -12.36
C GLY A 18 32.38 2.11 -12.10
N CYS A 19 31.62 1.95 -13.18
CA CYS A 19 30.93 0.70 -13.41
C CYS A 19 32.01 -0.40 -13.38
N VAL A 20 32.33 -0.89 -12.19
CA VAL A 20 32.75 -2.28 -12.07
C VAL A 20 31.53 -3.02 -12.59
N SER A 21 31.61 -3.45 -13.85
CA SER A 21 30.79 -4.53 -14.35
C SER A 21 31.00 -5.67 -13.37
N ALA A 22 30.15 -5.77 -12.35
CA ALA A 22 29.85 -7.06 -11.78
C ALA A 22 29.48 -7.91 -13.00
N ALA A 23 30.24 -8.98 -13.24
CA ALA A 23 29.86 -9.94 -14.27
C ALA A 23 28.36 -10.20 -14.10
N SER A 24 27.58 -10.13 -15.19
CA SER A 24 26.17 -10.48 -15.11
C SER A 24 26.07 -11.83 -14.41
N PRO A 25 25.49 -11.91 -13.20
CA PRO A 25 25.49 -13.15 -12.46
C PRO A 25 24.72 -14.18 -13.27
N GLU A 26 25.13 -15.43 -13.11
CA GLU A 26 24.68 -16.55 -13.92
C GLU A 26 23.16 -16.63 -13.94
N PRO A 27 22.52 -17.01 -15.06
CA PRO A 27 21.06 -17.09 -15.13
C PRO A 27 20.52 -18.18 -14.20
N ILE A 28 19.23 -18.07 -13.83
CA ILE A 28 18.51 -19.19 -13.19
C ILE A 28 18.60 -20.41 -14.10
N ARG A 29 18.79 -21.60 -13.54
CA ARG A 29 18.83 -22.86 -14.27
C ARG A 29 17.81 -23.83 -13.69
N ILE A 30 17.03 -24.48 -14.55
CA ILE A 30 16.16 -25.60 -14.16
C ILE A 30 16.67 -26.87 -14.85
N VAL A 31 17.04 -27.89 -14.07
CA VAL A 31 17.49 -29.19 -14.57
C VAL A 31 16.56 -30.28 -14.05
N LYS A 32 16.24 -31.24 -14.91
CA LYS A 32 15.54 -32.45 -14.49
C LYS A 32 16.54 -33.47 -13.92
N GLU A 33 16.30 -33.90 -12.69
CA GLU A 33 17.08 -34.90 -11.96
C GLU A 33 16.14 -36.04 -11.55
N GLU A 34 16.17 -37.17 -12.26
CA GLU A 34 15.24 -38.28 -12.04
C GLU A 34 13.76 -37.83 -12.08
N ASN A 35 13.09 -37.76 -10.93
CA ASN A 35 11.70 -37.31 -10.74
C ASN A 35 11.60 -35.90 -10.12
N LEU A 36 12.71 -35.17 -10.05
CA LEU A 36 12.80 -33.83 -9.48
C LEU A 36 13.16 -32.80 -10.56
N LEU A 37 12.66 -31.59 -10.37
CA LEU A 37 13.09 -30.37 -11.01
C LEU A 37 13.99 -29.64 -10.03
N HIS A 38 15.27 -29.58 -10.36
CA HIS A 38 16.28 -28.87 -9.60
C HIS A 38 16.42 -27.45 -10.16
N VAL A 39 15.95 -26.48 -9.39
CA VAL A 39 16.11 -25.05 -9.66
C VAL A 39 17.34 -24.56 -8.91
N ALA A 40 18.34 -24.05 -9.64
CA ALA A 40 19.49 -23.35 -9.09
C ALA A 40 19.38 -21.86 -9.42
N CYS A 41 19.23 -21.04 -8.38
CA CYS A 41 19.05 -19.59 -8.48
C CYS A 41 20.25 -18.88 -7.84
N PRO A 42 20.97 -18.01 -8.56
CA PRO A 42 22.06 -17.24 -7.97
C PRO A 42 21.53 -16.28 -6.89
N THR A 43 22.30 -16.07 -5.83
CA THR A 43 22.03 -15.06 -4.80
C THR A 43 23.06 -13.93 -4.85
N ALA A 44 22.73 -12.76 -4.28
CA ALA A 44 23.59 -11.58 -4.31
C ALA A 44 24.97 -11.78 -3.63
N ASP A 45 25.09 -12.74 -2.70
CA ASP A 45 26.34 -13.09 -2.03
C ASP A 45 27.20 -14.10 -2.80
N GLY A 46 26.84 -14.41 -4.05
CA GLY A 46 27.60 -15.31 -4.93
C GLY A 46 27.37 -16.80 -4.66
N LYS A 47 26.37 -17.14 -3.84
CA LYS A 47 25.90 -18.51 -3.60
C LYS A 47 24.75 -18.86 -4.53
N PHE A 48 24.26 -20.09 -4.39
CA PHE A 48 23.08 -20.58 -5.08
C PHE A 48 22.03 -21.03 -4.07
N LEU A 49 20.82 -20.51 -4.25
CA LEU A 49 19.60 -21.07 -3.69
C LEU A 49 19.22 -22.27 -4.56
N HIS A 50 19.10 -23.44 -3.94
CA HIS A 50 18.64 -24.66 -4.60
C HIS A 50 17.23 -24.97 -4.12
N VAL A 51 16.33 -25.20 -5.07
CA VAL A 51 14.97 -25.66 -4.80
C VAL A 51 14.71 -26.89 -5.64
N LYS A 52 14.42 -28.01 -4.98
CA LYS A 52 14.00 -29.23 -5.66
C LYS A 52 12.50 -29.39 -5.53
N LEU A 53 11.83 -29.53 -6.67
CA LEU A 53 10.40 -29.73 -6.78
C LEU A 53 10.11 -31.06 -7.46
N ARG A 54 9.09 -31.81 -7.03
CA ARG A 54 8.71 -33.05 -7.72
C ARG A 54 8.12 -32.74 -9.08
N GLU A 55 8.67 -33.32 -10.14
CA GLU A 55 8.29 -33.02 -11.52
C GLU A 55 6.85 -33.45 -11.82
N ASP A 56 6.43 -34.60 -11.30
CA ASP A 56 5.09 -35.15 -11.44
C ASP A 56 4.03 -34.44 -10.58
N GLY A 57 4.48 -33.49 -9.75
CA GLY A 57 3.64 -32.77 -8.82
C GLY A 57 3.05 -33.65 -7.72
N THR A 58 3.59 -34.81 -7.37
CA THR A 58 3.04 -35.61 -6.27
C THR A 58 3.26 -34.89 -4.93
N PRO A 59 2.22 -34.56 -4.12
CA PRO A 59 2.42 -33.91 -2.82
C PRO A 59 3.26 -34.77 -1.85
N PRO A 60 4.12 -34.19 -0.99
CA PRO A 60 4.55 -32.79 -1.02
C PRO A 60 5.41 -32.48 -2.24
N VAL A 61 5.07 -31.41 -2.97
CA VAL A 61 5.74 -31.01 -4.21
C VAL A 61 7.07 -30.32 -3.96
N LEU A 62 7.21 -29.59 -2.84
CA LEU A 62 8.49 -29.02 -2.43
C LEU A 62 9.29 -30.10 -1.72
N ASP A 63 10.29 -30.65 -2.41
CA ASP A 63 11.16 -31.68 -1.87
C ASP A 63 12.19 -31.08 -0.94
N SER A 64 12.89 -30.02 -1.37
CA SER A 64 13.88 -29.33 -0.52
C SER A 64 14.16 -27.90 -0.94
N ILE A 65 14.56 -27.08 0.04
CA ILE A 65 15.20 -25.77 -0.13
C ILE A 65 16.56 -25.83 0.57
N SER A 66 17.64 -25.50 -0.12
CA SER A 66 19.01 -25.50 0.42
C SER A 66 19.87 -24.40 -0.18
N PHE A 67 21.08 -24.25 0.37
CA PHE A 67 22.10 -23.33 -0.14
C PHE A 67 23.40 -24.05 -0.43
N SER A 68 24.10 -23.61 -1.46
CA SER A 68 25.45 -24.09 -1.79
C SER A 68 26.30 -22.98 -2.40
N ASN A 69 27.61 -23.17 -2.37
CA ASN A 69 28.53 -22.35 -3.16
C ASN A 69 28.63 -22.85 -4.62
N GLU A 70 28.15 -24.07 -4.89
CA GLU A 70 28.23 -24.75 -6.19
C GLU A 70 26.88 -24.73 -6.89
N ARG A 71 26.82 -24.30 -8.16
CA ARG A 71 25.56 -24.18 -8.91
C ARG A 71 24.81 -25.48 -9.11
N ASP A 72 25.55 -26.57 -9.29
CA ASP A 72 24.97 -27.86 -9.69
C ASP A 72 24.85 -28.84 -8.51
N THR A 73 25.38 -28.49 -7.33
CA THR A 73 25.35 -29.37 -6.15
C THR A 73 24.61 -28.69 -5.01
N ALA A 74 23.39 -29.17 -4.73
CA ALA A 74 22.59 -28.72 -3.59
C ALA A 74 23.31 -29.03 -2.26
N GLY A 75 23.19 -28.11 -1.30
CA GLY A 75 23.70 -28.32 0.06
C GLY A 75 22.67 -29.01 0.96
N ASP A 76 22.97 -29.00 2.27
CA ASP A 76 22.04 -29.55 3.26
C ASP A 76 20.75 -28.72 3.32
N PRO A 77 19.58 -29.38 3.38
CA PRO A 77 18.28 -28.72 3.31
C PRO A 77 17.88 -27.95 4.58
N VAL A 78 17.38 -26.74 4.35
CA VAL A 78 16.74 -25.88 5.35
C VAL A 78 15.27 -26.27 5.55
N ILE A 79 14.59 -26.60 4.46
CA ILE A 79 13.21 -27.13 4.43
C ILE A 79 13.23 -28.42 3.64
N GLN A 80 12.44 -29.41 4.08
CA GLN A 80 12.25 -30.68 3.39
C GLN A 80 10.76 -31.05 3.30
N LYS A 81 10.35 -31.65 2.18
CA LYS A 81 9.08 -32.38 2.02
C LYS A 81 7.85 -31.62 2.55
N MET A 82 7.64 -30.39 2.08
CA MET A 82 6.46 -29.59 2.42
C MET A 82 5.55 -29.36 1.21
N GLU A 83 4.25 -29.19 1.42
CA GLU A 83 3.28 -28.78 0.40
C GLU A 83 2.87 -27.33 0.65
N PRO A 84 2.95 -26.44 -0.36
CA PRO A 84 2.27 -25.16 -0.28
C PRO A 84 0.76 -25.38 -0.21
N THR A 85 0.15 -24.92 0.87
CA THR A 85 -1.28 -25.06 1.11
C THR A 85 -1.93 -23.70 1.27
N PHE A 86 -3.07 -23.56 0.63
CA PHE A 86 -3.90 -22.36 0.67
C PHE A 86 -5.23 -22.70 1.35
N PHE A 87 -5.74 -21.76 2.12
CA PHE A 87 -7.04 -21.84 2.78
C PHE A 87 -7.87 -20.67 2.29
N LEU A 88 -9.08 -20.91 1.81
CA LEU A 88 -9.93 -19.88 1.24
C LEU A 88 -11.22 -19.82 2.03
N SER A 89 -11.51 -18.65 2.61
CA SER A 89 -12.86 -18.37 3.12
C SER A 89 -13.64 -17.67 2.01
N VAL A 90 -14.81 -18.21 1.66
CA VAL A 90 -15.66 -17.74 0.56
C VAL A 90 -16.99 -17.27 1.11
N GLY A 91 -17.20 -15.96 1.09
CA GLY A 91 -18.44 -15.31 1.45
C GLY A 91 -19.20 -14.81 0.22
N THR A 92 -20.38 -14.25 0.46
CA THR A 92 -21.21 -13.66 -0.60
C THR A 92 -21.15 -12.13 -0.52
N ARG A 93 -20.83 -11.48 -1.65
CA ARG A 93 -20.85 -10.02 -1.87
C ARG A 93 -22.29 -9.53 -1.99
N GLN A 94 -22.58 -8.37 -1.40
CA GLN A 94 -23.82 -7.63 -1.64
C GLN A 94 -23.50 -6.18 -2.03
N ALA A 95 -24.30 -5.63 -2.93
CA ALA A 95 -24.21 -4.21 -3.26
C ALA A 95 -24.74 -3.36 -2.09
N PRO A 96 -24.12 -2.22 -1.78
CA PRO A 96 -24.64 -1.26 -0.82
C PRO A 96 -25.88 -0.58 -1.40
N LEU A 97 -26.83 -0.25 -0.52
CA LEU A 97 -28.03 0.50 -0.88
C LEU A 97 -27.68 1.93 -1.36
N GLY A 98 -28.44 2.47 -2.31
CA GLY A 98 -28.31 3.87 -2.73
C GLY A 98 -27.12 4.19 -3.65
N ARG A 99 -26.48 3.16 -4.23
CA ARG A 99 -25.43 3.35 -5.25
C ARG A 99 -26.00 3.84 -6.60
N PRO A 100 -25.19 4.49 -7.45
CA PRO A 100 -25.53 4.70 -8.85
C PRO A 100 -26.01 3.42 -9.53
N PRO A 101 -27.06 3.46 -10.37
CA PRO A 101 -27.57 2.28 -11.09
C PRO A 101 -26.48 1.56 -11.88
N GLU A 102 -25.66 2.32 -12.59
CA GLU A 102 -24.53 1.90 -13.42
C GLU A 102 -23.28 1.48 -12.63
N MET A 103 -23.24 1.71 -11.31
CA MET A 103 -22.09 1.34 -10.50
C MET A 103 -21.97 -0.18 -10.36
N GLU A 104 -20.83 -0.71 -10.74
CA GLU A 104 -20.55 -2.14 -10.66
C GLU A 104 -20.67 -2.68 -9.21
N VAL A 105 -21.23 -3.89 -9.04
CA VAL A 105 -21.35 -4.57 -7.73
C VAL A 105 -20.00 -4.85 -7.06
N TRP A 106 -18.92 -4.76 -7.84
CA TRP A 106 -17.55 -4.93 -7.37
C TRP A 106 -16.98 -3.63 -6.76
N ASN A 107 -17.58 -2.47 -7.00
CA ASN A 107 -17.17 -1.20 -6.40
C ASN A 107 -17.75 -1.02 -4.98
N VAL A 108 -17.50 -1.94 -4.05
CA VAL A 108 -18.17 -1.93 -2.74
C VAL A 108 -17.18 -1.91 -1.58
N PHE A 109 -17.47 -1.04 -0.59
CA PHE A 109 -16.75 -0.95 0.67
C PHE A 109 -17.62 -1.27 1.88
N PHE A 110 -18.80 -0.64 1.99
CA PHE A 110 -19.74 -0.87 3.11
C PHE A 110 -20.48 -2.19 2.95
N ASP A 111 -19.72 -3.28 2.95
CA ASP A 111 -20.22 -4.65 3.00
C ASP A 111 -19.77 -5.32 4.30
N LYS A 112 -20.64 -6.16 4.83
CA LYS A 112 -20.46 -6.90 6.08
C LYS A 112 -20.40 -8.39 5.79
N VAL A 113 -19.44 -8.79 4.94
CA VAL A 113 -19.28 -10.20 4.54
C VAL A 113 -19.12 -11.11 5.76
N HIS A 114 -18.30 -10.66 6.71
CA HIS A 114 -18.03 -11.35 7.97
C HIS A 114 -19.25 -11.69 8.85
N THR A 115 -20.39 -11.00 8.70
CA THR A 115 -21.60 -11.27 9.50
C THR A 115 -22.54 -12.28 8.86
N ARG A 116 -22.21 -12.78 7.66
CA ARG A 116 -23.02 -13.75 6.90
C ARG A 116 -22.33 -15.11 6.88
N PRO A 117 -23.07 -16.21 6.64
CA PRO A 117 -22.45 -17.51 6.43
C PRO A 117 -21.41 -17.46 5.31
N TYR A 118 -20.29 -18.13 5.54
CA TYR A 118 -19.21 -18.29 4.57
C TYR A 118 -18.65 -19.71 4.71
N ASP A 119 -18.12 -20.24 3.62
CA ASP A 119 -17.48 -21.54 3.58
C ASP A 119 -15.97 -21.38 3.75
N ARG A 120 -15.31 -22.42 4.25
CA ARG A 120 -13.84 -22.50 4.28
C ARG A 120 -13.37 -23.77 3.59
N HIS A 121 -12.32 -23.64 2.81
CA HIS A 121 -11.78 -24.73 2.00
C HIS A 121 -10.25 -24.77 2.09
N VAL A 122 -9.71 -25.98 2.18
CA VAL A 122 -8.27 -26.25 2.02
C VAL A 122 -7.98 -26.60 0.56
N SER A 123 -6.88 -26.10 0.01
CA SER A 123 -6.44 -26.45 -1.33
C SER A 123 -6.06 -27.92 -1.43
N THR A 124 -6.51 -28.57 -2.50
CA THR A 124 -6.04 -29.89 -2.93
C THR A 124 -5.53 -29.80 -4.36
N ARG A 125 -4.74 -30.78 -4.79
CA ARG A 125 -4.22 -30.82 -6.14
C ARG A 125 -4.15 -32.25 -6.64
N LYS A 126 -4.57 -32.48 -7.89
CA LYS A 126 -4.28 -33.73 -8.60
C LYS A 126 -2.84 -33.66 -9.12
N PRO A 127 -1.99 -34.69 -8.89
CA PRO A 127 -0.65 -34.72 -9.46
C PRO A 127 -0.69 -34.50 -10.97
N SER A 128 0.24 -33.68 -11.46
CA SER A 128 0.35 -33.26 -12.84
C SER A 128 1.78 -32.82 -13.11
N SER A 129 2.27 -33.10 -14.32
CA SER A 129 3.61 -32.65 -14.73
C SER A 129 3.71 -31.13 -14.70
N ALA A 130 4.84 -30.63 -14.22
CA ALA A 130 5.09 -29.20 -14.19
C ALA A 130 5.22 -28.60 -15.60
N VAL A 131 4.81 -27.34 -15.73
CA VAL A 131 5.06 -26.50 -16.90
C VAL A 131 6.10 -25.45 -16.53
N LEU A 132 7.18 -25.37 -17.31
CA LEU A 132 8.31 -24.49 -17.05
C LEU A 132 8.26 -23.26 -17.95
N GLU A 133 8.61 -22.11 -17.40
CA GLU A 133 8.97 -20.91 -18.15
C GLU A 133 10.30 -20.38 -17.60
N GLU A 134 11.34 -20.35 -18.41
CA GLU A 134 12.68 -19.91 -18.00
C GLU A 134 13.08 -18.65 -18.75
N LYS A 135 13.33 -17.57 -18.00
CA LYS A 135 14.00 -16.36 -18.47
C LYS A 135 15.24 -16.14 -17.59
N PRO A 136 16.28 -15.44 -18.08
CA PRO A 136 17.55 -15.29 -17.36
C PRO A 136 17.39 -14.82 -15.91
N ASP A 137 16.51 -13.85 -15.66
CA ASP A 137 16.30 -13.24 -14.34
C ASP A 137 15.05 -13.72 -13.60
N ARG A 138 14.20 -14.51 -14.27
CA ARG A 138 12.93 -15.00 -13.72
C ARG A 138 12.57 -16.36 -14.28
N ALA A 139 12.34 -17.33 -13.41
CA ALA A 139 11.87 -18.64 -13.82
C ALA A 139 10.60 -19.01 -13.06
N THR A 140 9.71 -19.75 -13.72
CA THR A 140 8.43 -20.17 -13.19
C THR A 140 8.23 -21.67 -13.36
N VAL A 141 7.80 -22.33 -12.29
CA VAL A 141 7.38 -23.74 -12.30
C VAL A 141 5.91 -23.79 -11.92
N ARG A 142 5.07 -24.29 -12.82
CA ARG A 142 3.61 -24.28 -12.68
C ARG A 142 3.03 -25.69 -12.67
N TYR A 143 2.19 -25.97 -11.69
CA TYR A 143 1.48 -27.24 -11.52
C TYR A 143 -0.02 -27.04 -11.67
N PRO A 144 -0.62 -27.49 -12.79
CA PRO A 144 -2.06 -27.43 -12.97
C PRO A 144 -2.85 -28.32 -12.00
N GLY A 145 -4.13 -28.00 -11.81
CA GLY A 145 -5.08 -28.88 -11.13
C GLY A 145 -5.27 -28.59 -9.64
N VAL A 146 -4.95 -27.38 -9.19
CA VAL A 146 -5.34 -26.89 -7.85
C VAL A 146 -6.86 -26.75 -7.80
N THR A 147 -7.46 -27.21 -6.71
CA THR A 147 -8.88 -27.00 -6.38
C THR A 147 -8.98 -26.52 -4.94
N ILE A 148 -9.75 -25.46 -4.71
CA ILE A 148 -10.04 -24.92 -3.37
C ILE A 148 -11.50 -24.46 -3.31
N GLY A 149 -12.36 -25.34 -2.80
CA GLY A 149 -13.80 -25.19 -2.93
C GLY A 149 -14.22 -25.24 -4.40
N LYS A 150 -14.93 -24.20 -4.86
CA LYS A 150 -15.36 -24.04 -6.27
C LYS A 150 -14.33 -23.33 -7.16
N PHE A 151 -13.20 -22.94 -6.59
CA PHE A 151 -12.13 -22.31 -7.33
C PHE A 151 -11.17 -23.38 -7.87
N THR A 152 -10.74 -23.22 -9.13
CA THR A 152 -9.78 -24.13 -9.78
C THR A 152 -8.71 -23.34 -10.50
N GLY A 153 -7.52 -23.94 -10.65
CA GLY A 153 -6.41 -23.33 -11.37
C GLY A 153 -5.07 -24.00 -11.07
N ASP A 154 -4.05 -23.18 -10.83
CA ASP A 154 -2.66 -23.61 -10.84
C ASP A 154 -1.92 -23.24 -9.54
N LEU A 155 -0.98 -24.09 -9.13
CA LEU A 155 0.06 -23.76 -8.15
C LEU A 155 1.30 -23.28 -8.91
N VAL A 156 1.85 -22.13 -8.53
CA VAL A 156 2.94 -21.50 -9.26
C VAL A 156 4.07 -21.09 -8.31
N PHE A 157 5.28 -21.55 -8.60
CA PHE A 157 6.51 -21.07 -7.99
C PHE A 157 7.20 -20.12 -8.96
N THR A 158 7.60 -18.94 -8.49
CA THR A 158 8.41 -17.99 -9.27
C THR A 158 9.69 -17.65 -8.52
N PHE A 159 10.82 -17.75 -9.21
CA PHE A 159 12.17 -17.53 -8.72
C PHE A 159 12.78 -16.28 -9.37
N TYR A 160 13.64 -15.57 -8.64
CA TYR A 160 14.22 -14.28 -9.06
C TYR A 160 15.74 -14.29 -8.92
N ALA A 161 16.47 -14.06 -10.01
CA ALA A 161 17.91 -14.09 -10.01
C ALA A 161 18.50 -13.01 -9.09
N GLY A 162 19.59 -13.34 -8.39
CA GLY A 162 20.26 -12.45 -7.46
C GLY A 162 19.62 -12.43 -6.08
N SER A 163 18.56 -13.20 -5.84
CA SER A 163 17.80 -13.17 -4.60
C SER A 163 17.54 -14.58 -4.05
N GLY A 164 17.42 -14.67 -2.71
CA GLY A 164 16.86 -15.84 -2.04
C GLY A 164 15.33 -15.87 -2.04
N LEU A 165 14.70 -14.89 -2.71
CA LEU A 165 13.25 -14.71 -2.75
C LEU A 165 12.61 -15.70 -3.73
N MET A 166 11.52 -16.32 -3.30
CA MET A 166 10.58 -17.00 -4.17
C MET A 166 9.15 -16.57 -3.84
N ARG A 167 8.33 -16.47 -4.88
CA ARG A 167 6.89 -16.23 -4.76
C ARG A 167 6.14 -17.53 -5.01
N ILE A 168 5.21 -17.86 -4.13
CA ILE A 168 4.34 -19.03 -4.29
C ILE A 168 2.90 -18.52 -4.40
N GLU A 169 2.22 -18.93 -5.46
CA GLU A 169 0.86 -18.51 -5.76
C GLU A 169 -0.08 -19.71 -5.99
N ALA A 170 -1.30 -19.63 -5.47
CA ALA A 170 -2.44 -20.31 -6.08
C ALA A 170 -3.16 -19.30 -6.98
N ILE A 171 -3.12 -19.55 -8.29
CA ILE A 171 -3.82 -18.73 -9.28
C ILE A 171 -5.10 -19.47 -9.64
N VAL A 172 -6.22 -19.02 -9.09
CA VAL A 172 -7.49 -19.75 -9.17
C VAL A 172 -8.65 -18.86 -9.61
N SER A 173 -9.63 -19.45 -10.29
CA SER A 173 -10.84 -18.76 -10.75
C SER A 173 -12.09 -19.58 -10.43
N THR A 174 -13.22 -18.90 -10.37
CA THR A 174 -14.57 -19.50 -10.27
C THR A 174 -15.50 -18.76 -11.24
N ASP A 175 -16.53 -19.45 -11.72
CA ASP A 175 -17.63 -18.81 -12.46
C ASP A 175 -18.79 -18.39 -11.54
N GLU A 176 -18.70 -18.68 -10.23
CA GLU A 176 -19.70 -18.27 -9.27
C GLU A 176 -19.73 -16.75 -9.11
N ASP A 177 -20.90 -16.17 -9.31
CA ASP A 177 -21.10 -14.73 -9.11
C ASP A 177 -21.12 -14.34 -7.63
N ARG A 178 -20.83 -13.07 -7.38
CA ARG A 178 -20.88 -12.39 -6.08
C ARG A 178 -20.06 -13.08 -4.99
N ARG A 179 -18.87 -13.58 -5.33
CA ARG A 179 -17.95 -14.11 -4.32
C ARG A 179 -17.09 -13.00 -3.71
N ALA A 180 -16.94 -13.04 -2.40
CA ALA A 180 -15.96 -12.27 -1.66
C ALA A 180 -15.04 -13.24 -0.93
N ILE A 181 -13.73 -13.02 -0.96
CA ILE A 181 -12.75 -13.99 -0.47
C ILE A 181 -11.74 -13.37 0.48
N ILE A 182 -11.22 -14.19 1.39
CA ILE A 182 -9.95 -13.98 2.09
C ILE A 182 -9.19 -15.29 2.10
N TYR A 183 -7.87 -15.22 2.22
CA TYR A 183 -7.05 -16.42 2.20
C TYR A 183 -5.96 -16.43 3.26
N ASP A 184 -5.62 -17.65 3.67
CA ASP A 184 -4.42 -17.97 4.41
C ASP A 184 -3.55 -18.85 3.50
N ALA A 185 -2.24 -18.82 3.70
CA ALA A 185 -1.32 -19.60 2.88
C ALA A 185 -0.05 -19.91 3.67
N GLY A 186 0.58 -21.04 3.37
CA GLY A 186 1.83 -21.43 4.02
C GLY A 186 2.38 -22.75 3.50
N LEU A 187 3.39 -23.25 4.19
CA LEU A 187 3.94 -24.59 3.96
C LEU A 187 3.45 -25.54 5.05
N VAL A 188 3.02 -26.74 4.67
CA VAL A 188 2.65 -27.83 5.59
C VAL A 188 3.44 -29.10 5.31
N GLY A 189 3.77 -29.87 6.33
CA GLY A 189 4.47 -31.15 6.16
C GLY A 189 4.85 -31.77 7.51
N GLU A 190 5.17 -33.06 7.51
CA GLU A 190 5.58 -33.81 8.72
C GLU A 190 7.10 -33.96 8.84
N GLU A 191 7.80 -34.04 7.72
CA GLU A 191 9.24 -34.29 7.66
C GLU A 191 10.02 -32.98 7.37
N HIS A 192 9.56 -31.87 7.95
CA HIS A 192 10.01 -30.52 7.56
C HIS A 192 11.47 -30.18 7.92
N GLY A 193 12.07 -30.86 8.90
CA GLY A 193 13.44 -30.63 9.35
C GLY A 193 13.69 -29.32 10.13
N LEU A 194 12.64 -28.51 10.32
CA LEU A 194 12.67 -27.25 11.08
C LEU A 194 12.71 -27.49 12.59
N GLN A 195 13.48 -26.66 13.31
CA GLN A 195 13.69 -26.81 14.76
C GLN A 195 13.14 -25.64 15.59
N ARG A 196 13.01 -24.45 14.99
CA ARG A 196 12.58 -23.24 15.71
C ARG A 196 11.85 -22.29 14.79
N PHE A 197 10.97 -21.50 15.39
CA PHE A 197 10.20 -20.44 14.77
C PHE A 197 10.42 -19.12 15.50
N ALA A 198 10.47 -18.01 14.77
CA ALA A 198 10.74 -16.69 15.32
C ALA A 198 9.90 -15.60 14.62
N TRP A 199 9.49 -14.58 15.38
CA TRP A 199 8.83 -13.40 14.83
C TRP A 199 9.06 -12.18 15.73
N HIS A 200 8.88 -11.00 15.15
CA HIS A 200 8.91 -9.74 15.89
C HIS A 200 7.55 -9.51 16.56
N GLU A 201 7.51 -9.34 17.87
CA GLU A 201 6.27 -9.15 18.61
C GLU A 201 5.67 -7.76 18.43
N VAL A 202 4.36 -7.72 18.65
CA VAL A 202 3.60 -6.49 18.84
C VAL A 202 3.58 -6.17 20.34
N ASN A 203 4.42 -5.25 20.81
CA ASN A 203 4.43 -4.86 22.22
C ASN A 203 4.27 -3.33 22.41
N ALA A 204 3.28 -2.93 23.20
CA ALA A 204 3.04 -1.54 23.60
C ALA A 204 4.05 -1.02 24.64
N SER A 205 4.69 -1.88 25.44
CA SER A 205 5.65 -1.45 26.49
C SER A 205 7.08 -1.21 25.97
N GLU A 206 7.37 -1.68 24.75
CA GLU A 206 8.64 -1.45 24.02
C GLU A 206 8.37 -0.71 22.69
N ALA A 207 7.29 0.08 22.67
CA ALA A 207 6.59 0.67 21.53
C ALA A 207 7.43 1.37 20.43
N PHE A 208 8.71 1.62 20.67
CA PHE A 208 9.59 2.39 19.78
C PHE A 208 10.90 1.68 19.40
N SER A 209 11.01 0.37 19.65
CA SER A 209 12.06 -0.45 19.02
C SER A 209 11.62 -0.84 17.62
N ARG A 210 12.39 -0.45 16.58
CA ARG A 210 12.14 -0.78 15.16
C ARG A 210 11.81 -2.25 14.92
N HIS A 211 12.40 -3.16 15.69
CA HIS A 211 12.24 -4.61 15.55
C HIS A 211 11.28 -5.21 16.59
N GLY A 212 10.78 -4.43 17.55
CA GLY A 212 10.10 -4.96 18.74
C GLY A 212 10.96 -5.97 19.51
N ARG A 213 10.34 -6.69 20.44
CA ARG A 213 10.94 -7.89 21.04
C ARG A 213 10.87 -9.03 20.04
N THR A 214 11.93 -9.82 19.91
CA THR A 214 11.83 -11.07 19.14
C THR A 214 11.31 -12.18 20.06
N SER A 215 10.25 -12.85 19.63
CA SER A 215 9.85 -14.12 20.22
C SER A 215 10.36 -15.29 19.40
N GLN A 216 10.73 -16.35 20.10
CA GLN A 216 11.17 -17.61 19.53
C GLN A 216 10.48 -18.75 20.27
N ILE A 217 10.13 -19.80 19.54
CA ILE A 217 9.66 -21.05 20.12
C ILE A 217 10.45 -22.18 19.47
N SER A 218 11.02 -23.07 20.30
CA SER A 218 11.70 -24.26 19.80
C SER A 218 10.76 -25.46 19.77
N TRP A 219 10.89 -26.25 18.70
CA TRP A 219 10.14 -27.47 18.48
C TRP A 219 10.29 -28.44 19.67
N GLU A 220 11.48 -28.48 20.25
CA GLU A 220 11.87 -29.37 21.35
C GLU A 220 11.44 -28.91 22.76
N GLU A 221 11.19 -27.62 23.01
CA GLU A 221 10.82 -27.13 24.35
C GLU A 221 9.31 -27.21 24.59
N ASP A 222 8.49 -27.01 23.55
CA ASP A 222 7.02 -27.00 23.67
C ASP A 222 6.42 -28.41 23.81
N TRP A 223 7.02 -29.44 23.18
CA TRP A 223 6.56 -30.83 23.35
C TRP A 223 6.72 -31.35 24.78
N LYS A 224 7.71 -30.84 25.53
CA LYS A 224 7.98 -31.27 26.91
C LYS A 224 7.01 -30.65 27.92
N THR A 225 6.32 -29.57 27.56
CA THR A 225 5.42 -28.83 28.46
C THR A 225 3.94 -29.20 28.32
N ASN A 226 3.59 -30.17 27.47
CA ASN A 226 2.22 -30.66 27.31
C ASN A 226 1.94 -31.84 28.29
N PRO A 227 1.25 -31.63 29.43
CA PRO A 227 1.16 -32.63 30.51
C PRO A 227 0.11 -33.73 30.27
N ASP A 228 -0.67 -33.62 29.20
CA ASP A 228 -1.85 -34.44 28.88
C ASP A 228 -1.55 -35.61 27.92
N GLY A 229 -0.31 -35.70 27.41
CA GLY A 229 0.14 -36.85 26.61
C GLY A 229 -0.60 -37.03 25.28
N THR A 230 -1.33 -36.02 24.80
CA THR A 230 -1.93 -36.05 23.46
C THR A 230 -0.88 -35.67 22.42
N GLU A 231 -0.84 -36.38 21.28
CA GLU A 231 0.16 -36.22 20.20
C GLU A 231 0.28 -34.81 19.59
N ALA A 232 -0.56 -33.85 19.99
CA ALA A 232 -0.59 -32.50 19.44
C ALA A 232 0.45 -31.58 20.10
N GLY A 233 1.74 -31.87 19.90
CA GLY A 233 2.84 -31.08 20.46
C GLY A 233 2.88 -29.60 20.04
N TRP A 234 2.10 -29.17 19.05
CA TRP A 234 2.00 -27.78 18.56
C TRP A 234 0.61 -27.51 17.97
N PRO A 235 -0.40 -27.05 18.73
CA PRO A 235 -1.69 -26.69 18.16
C PRO A 235 -1.58 -25.44 17.27
N ASP A 236 -2.51 -25.26 16.33
CA ASP A 236 -2.61 -24.04 15.51
C ASP A 236 -2.64 -22.77 16.37
N ARG A 237 -1.70 -21.86 16.09
CA ARG A 237 -1.56 -20.56 16.76
C ARG A 237 -1.59 -19.46 15.72
N SER A 238 -2.55 -18.56 15.86
CA SER A 238 -2.48 -17.23 15.23
C SER A 238 -1.58 -16.33 16.07
N LEU A 239 -0.54 -15.74 15.47
CA LEU A 239 0.47 -14.94 16.18
C LEU A 239 0.42 -13.46 15.76
N ALA A 240 0.51 -12.57 16.74
CA ALA A 240 0.65 -11.14 16.50
C ALA A 240 2.13 -10.84 16.20
N ALA A 241 2.42 -10.56 14.93
CA ALA A 241 3.76 -10.17 14.49
C ALA A 241 3.80 -8.76 13.91
N ARG A 242 4.78 -7.96 14.35
CA ARG A 242 5.21 -6.75 13.64
C ARG A 242 5.83 -7.20 12.31
N HIS A 243 5.63 -6.42 11.25
CA HIS A 243 6.12 -6.71 9.89
C HIS A 243 5.54 -7.95 9.21
N ARG A 244 4.52 -8.59 9.80
CA ARG A 244 3.68 -9.62 9.16
C ARG A 244 4.47 -10.84 8.68
N MET A 245 5.51 -11.24 9.40
CA MET A 245 6.40 -12.31 8.96
C MET A 245 6.78 -13.27 10.08
N ILE A 246 7.05 -14.51 9.70
CA ILE A 246 7.56 -15.58 10.57
C ILE A 246 8.80 -16.20 9.94
N GLY A 247 9.85 -16.36 10.75
CA GLY A 247 11.07 -17.07 10.40
C GLY A 247 11.01 -18.50 10.91
N ALA A 248 11.45 -19.45 10.10
CA ALA A 248 11.64 -20.84 10.49
C ALA A 248 13.09 -21.24 10.18
N HIS A 249 13.74 -22.01 11.05
CA HIS A 249 15.14 -22.37 10.83
C HIS A 249 15.53 -23.74 11.39
N ASN A 250 16.65 -24.26 10.90
CA ASN A 250 17.36 -25.42 11.43
C ASN A 250 18.87 -25.12 11.52
N ALA A 251 19.72 -26.15 11.57
CA ALA A 251 21.18 -26.01 11.63
C ALA A 251 21.83 -25.55 10.31
N HIS A 252 21.13 -25.68 9.19
CA HIS A 252 21.66 -25.47 7.84
C HIS A 252 21.20 -24.14 7.20
N GLY A 253 20.25 -23.45 7.82
CA GLY A 253 19.79 -22.14 7.37
C GLY A 253 18.43 -21.75 7.92
N ALA A 254 17.82 -20.73 7.31
CA ALA A 254 16.51 -20.23 7.67
C ALA A 254 15.67 -19.79 6.46
N VAL A 255 14.37 -19.69 6.66
CA VAL A 255 13.41 -19.12 5.70
C VAL A 255 12.46 -18.17 6.42
N ALA A 256 12.23 -16.99 5.86
CA ALA A 256 11.18 -16.07 6.29
C ALA A 256 9.96 -16.22 5.37
N CYS A 257 8.76 -16.34 5.95
CA CYS A 257 7.48 -16.37 5.25
C CYS A 257 6.71 -15.07 5.53
N PHE A 258 6.27 -14.39 4.47
CA PHE A 258 5.59 -13.09 4.57
C PHE A 258 4.66 -12.83 3.37
N PRO A 259 3.63 -11.98 3.52
CA PRO A 259 2.70 -11.69 2.44
C PRO A 259 3.16 -10.49 1.59
N PRO A 260 2.55 -10.23 0.41
CA PRO A 260 2.64 -8.93 -0.23
C PRO A 260 2.27 -7.81 0.76
N PRO A 261 3.09 -6.75 0.92
CA PRO A 261 2.95 -5.83 2.06
C PRO A 261 1.67 -4.99 2.02
N HIS A 262 1.18 -4.65 0.82
CA HIS A 262 -0.04 -3.85 0.65
C HIS A 262 -1.21 -4.64 0.07
N GLN A 263 -0.99 -5.43 -1.00
CA GLN A 263 -2.06 -6.19 -1.67
C GLN A 263 -2.70 -7.26 -0.77
N PHE A 264 -2.00 -7.74 0.26
CA PHE A 264 -2.56 -8.65 1.26
C PHE A 264 -3.61 -8.00 2.15
N PHE A 265 -3.76 -6.67 2.14
CA PHE A 265 -4.77 -5.99 2.93
C PHE A 265 -5.90 -5.47 2.03
N PHE A 266 -7.13 -5.64 2.52
CA PHE A 266 -8.28 -4.91 2.00
C PHE A 266 -8.51 -3.66 2.86
N PRO A 267 -9.10 -2.59 2.30
CA PRO A 267 -9.27 -1.32 3.00
C PRO A 267 -10.16 -1.49 4.24
N ARG A 268 -9.80 -0.82 5.34
CA ARG A 268 -10.53 -0.81 6.61
C ARG A 268 -10.46 0.55 7.27
N ASP A 269 -11.41 0.82 8.16
CA ASP A 269 -11.44 2.04 8.98
C ASP A 269 -10.52 1.93 10.22
N ALA A 270 -10.23 0.70 10.66
CA ALA A 270 -9.29 0.40 11.74
C ALA A 270 -8.22 -0.61 11.28
N THR A 271 -7.02 -0.49 11.83
CA THR A 271 -5.85 -1.29 11.40
C THR A 271 -5.21 -2.09 12.54
N PRO A 272 -5.96 -2.72 13.48
CA PRO A 272 -5.33 -3.53 14.52
C PRO A 272 -4.49 -4.67 13.92
N ASN A 273 -3.48 -5.13 14.66
CA ASN A 273 -2.81 -6.36 14.30
C ASN A 273 -3.74 -7.55 14.57
N LEU A 274 -4.28 -8.14 13.50
CA LEU A 274 -5.22 -9.27 13.56
C LEU A 274 -4.50 -10.62 13.50
N LYS A 275 -3.24 -10.66 13.95
CA LYS A 275 -2.42 -11.87 14.01
C LYS A 275 -2.19 -12.49 12.63
N TYR A 276 -1.54 -11.74 11.73
CA TYR A 276 -1.43 -12.07 10.29
C TYR A 276 -0.51 -13.24 9.93
N ILE A 277 0.02 -13.96 10.91
CA ILE A 277 0.83 -15.16 10.71
C ILE A 277 0.30 -16.30 11.57
N TRP A 278 0.60 -17.53 11.17
CA TRP A 278 0.22 -18.73 11.90
C TRP A 278 1.35 -19.76 11.91
N CYS A 279 1.33 -20.63 12.91
CA CYS A 279 2.11 -21.86 12.94
C CYS A 279 1.44 -22.90 13.83
N GLY A 280 1.59 -24.18 13.50
CA GLY A 280 1.03 -25.29 14.28
C GLY A 280 0.39 -26.36 13.42
N ARG A 281 -0.15 -27.38 14.09
CA ARG A 281 -0.92 -28.48 13.51
C ARG A 281 -2.39 -28.14 13.47
N GLY A 282 -3.08 -28.65 12.44
CA GLY A 282 -4.53 -28.58 12.37
C GLY A 282 -5.07 -27.19 12.05
N HIS A 283 -4.33 -26.39 11.27
CA HIS A 283 -4.76 -25.06 10.86
C HIS A 283 -6.10 -25.15 10.12
N TYR A 284 -7.16 -24.67 10.77
CA TYR A 284 -8.57 -24.83 10.43
C TYR A 284 -9.15 -26.26 10.35
N GLU A 285 -8.40 -27.24 9.86
CA GLU A 285 -8.84 -28.63 9.77
C GLU A 285 -7.84 -29.56 10.46
N LYS A 286 -8.32 -30.49 11.30
CA LYS A 286 -7.46 -31.41 12.08
C LYS A 286 -6.53 -32.28 11.22
N SER A 287 -6.91 -32.53 9.96
CA SER A 287 -6.14 -33.30 8.97
C SER A 287 -4.91 -32.55 8.46
N VAL A 288 -4.84 -31.24 8.64
CA VAL A 288 -3.73 -30.40 8.16
C VAL A 288 -2.50 -30.71 9.01
N PRO A 289 -1.38 -31.14 8.39
CA PRO A 289 -0.12 -31.37 9.07
C PRO A 289 0.39 -30.13 9.80
N PHE A 290 1.50 -30.27 10.50
CA PHE A 290 2.20 -29.09 10.99
C PHE A 290 2.56 -28.15 9.84
N GLY A 291 2.42 -26.84 10.06
CA GLY A 291 2.83 -25.84 9.09
C GLY A 291 3.02 -24.46 9.70
N PHE A 292 3.35 -23.52 8.83
CA PHE A 292 3.47 -22.10 9.14
C PHE A 292 3.19 -21.25 7.91
N GLY A 293 2.73 -20.03 8.13
CA GLY A 293 2.39 -19.15 7.02
C GLY A 293 1.77 -17.82 7.41
N VAL A 294 1.10 -17.21 6.44
CA VAL A 294 0.35 -15.97 6.54
C VAL A 294 -1.14 -16.26 6.64
N ARG A 295 -1.87 -15.40 7.35
CA ARG A 295 -3.31 -15.55 7.52
C ARG A 295 -4.08 -14.24 7.56
N GLN A 296 -5.37 -14.34 7.29
CA GLN A 296 -6.33 -13.27 7.48
C GLN A 296 -7.37 -13.62 8.53
N SER A 297 -7.93 -12.57 9.14
CA SER A 297 -9.02 -12.72 10.10
C SER A 297 -10.36 -12.46 9.42
N PRO A 298 -11.27 -13.44 9.40
CA PRO A 298 -12.61 -13.28 8.82
C PRO A 298 -13.39 -12.11 9.40
N ASP A 299 -13.24 -11.86 10.70
CA ASP A 299 -13.91 -10.81 11.45
C ASP A 299 -13.36 -9.41 11.19
N GLY A 300 -12.17 -9.27 10.60
CA GLY A 300 -11.56 -8.01 10.18
C GLY A 300 -11.35 -6.92 11.25
N GLY A 301 -11.76 -7.15 12.50
CA GLY A 301 -11.62 -6.23 13.64
C GLY A 301 -12.44 -4.94 13.56
N GLY A 302 -13.50 -4.87 12.75
CA GLY A 302 -14.24 -3.61 12.52
C GLY A 302 -15.68 -3.79 12.05
N ALA A 303 -16.42 -2.68 11.95
CA ALA A 303 -17.85 -2.69 11.58
C ALA A 303 -18.11 -3.02 10.11
N PHE A 304 -17.15 -2.71 9.24
CA PHE A 304 -17.20 -2.96 7.79
C PHE A 304 -15.97 -3.76 7.38
N VAL A 305 -16.21 -4.96 6.85
CA VAL A 305 -15.17 -5.95 6.53
C VAL A 305 -15.54 -6.52 5.16
N PRO A 306 -15.12 -5.84 4.07
CA PRO A 306 -15.61 -6.17 2.74
C PRO A 306 -14.99 -7.43 2.17
N TRP A 307 -13.82 -7.90 2.61
CA TRP A 307 -13.05 -8.96 1.93
C TRP A 307 -12.71 -8.61 0.46
N PHE A 308 -11.85 -9.40 -0.18
CA PHE A 308 -11.50 -9.18 -1.58
C PHE A 308 -12.66 -9.53 -2.51
N ASN A 309 -12.79 -8.80 -3.61
CA ASN A 309 -13.65 -9.20 -4.70
C ASN A 309 -13.09 -10.44 -5.40
N ALA A 310 -13.99 -11.33 -5.83
CA ALA A 310 -13.68 -12.40 -6.76
C ALA A 310 -14.70 -12.44 -7.90
N PRO A 311 -14.59 -11.55 -8.92
CA PRO A 311 -15.50 -11.55 -10.05
C PRO A 311 -15.44 -12.86 -10.87
N PRO A 312 -16.56 -13.34 -11.44
CA PRO A 312 -16.57 -14.54 -12.28
C PRO A 312 -15.53 -14.54 -13.39
N GLY A 313 -14.89 -15.69 -13.59
CA GLY A 313 -13.90 -15.90 -14.66
C GLY A 313 -12.57 -15.16 -14.47
N THR A 314 -12.41 -14.39 -13.39
CA THR A 314 -11.15 -13.67 -13.12
C THR A 314 -10.17 -14.54 -12.32
N LYS A 315 -8.87 -14.37 -12.59
CA LYS A 315 -7.81 -15.13 -11.94
C LYS A 315 -7.39 -14.47 -10.63
N GLN A 316 -7.87 -15.01 -9.52
CA GLN A 316 -7.49 -14.59 -8.18
C GLN A 316 -6.09 -15.11 -7.85
N ARG A 317 -5.15 -14.21 -7.50
CA ARG A 317 -3.75 -14.56 -7.20
C ARG A 317 -3.53 -14.56 -5.69
N LEU A 318 -3.72 -15.71 -5.06
CA LEU A 318 -3.46 -15.89 -3.63
C LEU A 318 -1.96 -16.14 -3.49
N SER A 319 -1.23 -15.30 -2.76
CA SER A 319 0.24 -15.38 -2.78
C SER A 319 0.91 -15.10 -1.45
N PHE A 320 2.05 -15.76 -1.25
CA PHE A 320 2.99 -15.45 -0.17
C PHE A 320 4.41 -15.58 -0.72
N PHE A 321 5.35 -14.99 0.02
CA PHE A 321 6.77 -15.04 -0.29
C PHE A 321 7.51 -15.88 0.73
N LEU A 322 8.53 -16.57 0.24
CA LEU A 322 9.58 -17.13 1.08
C LEU A 322 10.89 -16.42 0.72
N LEU A 323 11.62 -15.97 1.74
CA LEU A 323 13.00 -15.54 1.59
C LEU A 323 13.89 -16.52 2.34
N ALA A 324 14.63 -17.33 1.60
CA ALA A 324 15.59 -18.25 2.18
C ALA A 324 16.91 -17.52 2.49
N SER A 325 17.61 -17.95 3.54
CA SER A 325 18.92 -17.45 3.95
C SER A 325 19.81 -18.60 4.45
N PRO A 326 21.12 -18.62 4.12
CA PRO A 326 22.07 -19.58 4.69
C PRO A 326 22.39 -19.27 6.17
N GLY A 327 21.92 -18.14 6.70
CA GLY A 327 22.09 -17.72 8.08
C GLY A 327 21.02 -18.27 9.02
N LYS A 328 20.87 -17.63 10.18
CA LYS A 328 19.81 -17.97 11.16
C LYS A 328 18.53 -17.22 10.83
N TRP A 329 17.46 -17.49 11.57
CA TRP A 329 16.17 -16.81 11.43
C TRP A 329 16.29 -15.28 11.45
N GLY A 330 17.23 -14.70 12.21
CA GLY A 330 17.47 -13.25 12.25
C GLY A 330 17.86 -12.69 10.89
N ASP A 331 18.78 -13.36 10.19
CA ASP A 331 19.23 -12.96 8.85
C ASP A 331 18.08 -13.04 7.82
N ALA A 332 17.22 -14.06 7.94
CA ALA A 332 16.06 -14.21 7.06
C ALA A 332 15.00 -13.12 7.32
N LEU A 333 14.68 -12.83 8.59
CA LEU A 333 13.74 -11.77 8.95
C LEU A 333 14.27 -10.38 8.55
N GLU A 334 15.54 -10.08 8.82
CA GLU A 334 16.17 -8.82 8.39
C GLU A 334 16.22 -8.70 6.87
N GLY A 335 16.52 -9.79 6.17
CA GLY A 335 16.46 -9.83 4.71
C GLY A 335 15.07 -9.52 4.17
N ALA A 336 14.03 -10.13 4.75
CA ALA A 336 12.64 -9.90 4.35
C ALA A 336 12.21 -8.46 4.65
N LEU A 337 12.64 -7.92 5.79
CA LEU A 337 12.33 -6.55 6.21
C LEU A 337 12.88 -5.48 5.26
N LYS A 338 13.99 -5.76 4.55
CA LYS A 338 14.53 -4.83 3.54
C LYS A 338 13.53 -4.55 2.41
N TYR A 339 12.65 -5.49 2.10
CA TYR A 339 11.66 -5.32 1.03
C TYR A 339 10.65 -4.20 1.30
N THR A 340 10.34 -3.90 2.56
CA THR A 340 9.52 -2.74 2.96
C THR A 340 10.34 -1.58 3.53
N ARG A 341 11.68 -1.65 3.40
CA ARG A 341 12.65 -0.73 4.04
C ARG A 341 12.49 -0.67 5.57
N GLY A 342 11.98 -1.72 6.17
CA GLY A 342 11.62 -1.73 7.58
C GLY A 342 10.35 -0.97 7.89
N ASP A 343 9.34 -1.12 7.02
CA ASP A 343 8.06 -0.41 7.07
C ASP A 343 8.25 1.12 7.12
N ARG A 344 9.15 1.63 6.26
CA ARG A 344 9.56 3.03 6.23
C ARG A 344 9.55 3.61 4.82
N PHE A 345 9.12 4.85 4.70
CA PHE A 345 9.27 5.66 3.51
C PHE A 345 10.69 6.23 3.43
N GLU A 346 11.40 5.89 2.36
CA GLU A 346 12.76 6.38 2.11
C GLU A 346 12.77 7.90 1.97
N ALA A 347 13.78 8.59 2.52
CA ALA A 347 13.92 10.01 2.24
C ALA A 347 14.41 10.22 0.80
N LEU A 348 13.73 11.10 0.05
CA LEU A 348 14.12 11.45 -1.31
C LEU A 348 14.59 12.91 -1.37
N PRO A 349 15.81 13.20 -1.87
CA PRO A 349 16.29 14.58 -1.96
C PRO A 349 15.32 15.49 -2.72
N GLY A 350 15.12 16.70 -2.20
CA GLY A 350 14.20 17.68 -2.78
C GLY A 350 12.71 17.35 -2.58
N HIS A 351 12.38 16.36 -1.74
CA HIS A 351 11.00 15.97 -1.46
C HIS A 351 10.67 15.92 0.03
N VAL A 352 9.40 16.14 0.33
CA VAL A 352 8.76 15.93 1.64
C VAL A 352 7.71 14.84 1.50
N THR A 353 7.71 13.87 2.42
CA THR A 353 6.66 12.83 2.48
C THR A 353 5.39 13.37 3.14
N PHE A 354 4.26 13.22 2.46
CA PHE A 354 2.95 13.74 2.86
C PHE A 354 1.86 12.66 2.80
N THR A 355 1.07 12.55 3.86
CA THR A 355 -0.10 11.68 3.93
C THR A 355 -1.31 12.44 4.46
N SER A 356 -2.52 11.94 4.17
CA SER A 356 -3.77 12.61 4.53
C SER A 356 -4.88 11.64 4.92
N HIS A 357 -5.91 12.19 5.56
CA HIS A 357 -7.20 11.58 5.86
C HIS A 357 -7.13 10.68 7.08
N TYR A 358 -7.10 11.31 8.27
CA TYR A 358 -6.99 10.64 9.56
C TYR A 358 -8.05 11.16 10.54
N HIS A 359 -8.87 10.23 11.05
CA HIS A 359 -10.03 10.48 11.91
C HIS A 359 -9.74 10.12 13.37
N PHE A 360 -8.69 10.70 13.96
CA PHE A 360 -8.22 10.28 15.29
C PHE A 360 -9.13 10.69 16.45
N ALA A 361 -9.98 11.71 16.25
CA ALA A 361 -10.72 12.38 17.32
C ALA A 361 -9.79 12.83 18.47
N HIS A 362 -8.54 13.12 18.13
CA HIS A 362 -7.48 13.41 19.10
C HIS A 362 -7.71 14.75 19.77
N THR A 363 -8.25 15.73 19.03
CA THR A 363 -8.57 17.05 19.58
C THR A 363 -9.58 16.94 20.72
N VAL A 364 -10.66 16.17 20.51
CA VAL A 364 -11.71 15.95 21.50
C VAL A 364 -11.15 15.20 22.72
N GLU A 365 -10.26 14.22 22.52
CA GLU A 365 -9.57 13.53 23.61
C GLU A 365 -8.72 14.50 24.46
N VAL A 366 -7.94 15.37 23.82
CA VAL A 366 -7.11 16.37 24.51
C VAL A 366 -7.97 17.36 25.30
N MET A 367 -9.08 17.83 24.73
CA MET A 367 -10.01 18.72 25.42
C MET A 367 -10.60 18.06 26.67
N LYS A 368 -11.00 16.77 26.56
CA LYS A 368 -11.50 16.00 27.69
C LYS A 368 -10.44 15.88 28.80
N LEU A 369 -9.21 15.50 28.46
CA LEU A 369 -8.12 15.38 29.43
C LEU A 369 -7.86 16.71 30.17
N LYS A 370 -7.87 17.84 29.45
CA LYS A 370 -7.74 19.18 30.07
C LYS A 370 -8.90 19.48 31.02
N ALA A 371 -10.13 19.16 30.63
CA ALA A 371 -11.31 19.34 31.48
C ALA A 371 -11.27 18.48 32.76
N GLU A 372 -10.64 17.30 32.70
CA GLU A 372 -10.36 16.42 33.84
C GLU A 372 -9.19 16.92 34.72
N GLY A 373 -8.63 18.11 34.44
CA GLY A 373 -7.54 18.72 35.23
C GLY A 373 -6.15 18.18 34.89
N ARG A 374 -5.98 17.50 33.75
CA ARG A 374 -4.66 16.99 33.32
C ARG A 374 -3.78 18.14 32.80
N GLU A 375 -2.80 18.55 33.59
CA GLU A 375 -1.86 19.61 33.20
C GLU A 375 -0.91 19.18 32.07
N LYS A 376 -0.41 17.93 32.12
CA LYS A 376 0.51 17.39 31.12
C LYS A 376 -0.19 16.39 30.20
N ILE A 377 -0.47 16.84 28.98
CA ILE A 377 -1.01 16.00 27.92
C ILE A 377 0.14 15.17 27.31
N PRO A 378 0.03 13.83 27.26
CA PRO A 378 1.05 12.99 26.64
C PRO A 378 1.19 13.29 25.13
N LEU A 379 2.35 12.96 24.57
CA LEU A 379 2.48 12.91 23.12
C LEU A 379 1.68 11.70 22.62
N PRO A 380 0.78 11.85 21.63
CA PRO A 380 0.03 10.72 21.12
C PRO A 380 0.94 9.78 20.32
N ASP A 381 0.66 8.48 20.41
CA ASP A 381 1.49 7.43 19.80
C ASP A 381 1.69 7.61 18.29
N PHE A 382 0.67 8.12 17.59
CA PHE A 382 0.73 8.32 16.15
C PHE A 382 1.88 9.22 15.70
N VAL A 383 2.27 10.21 16.52
CA VAL A 383 3.37 11.13 16.18
C VAL A 383 4.67 10.36 16.02
N LEU A 384 4.95 9.48 16.99
CA LEU A 384 6.16 8.68 16.98
C LEU A 384 6.11 7.61 15.89
N MET A 385 4.94 6.98 15.67
CA MET A 385 4.76 6.04 14.57
C MET A 385 5.02 6.67 13.20
N PHE A 386 4.52 7.88 12.95
CA PHE A 386 4.77 8.58 11.68
C PHE A 386 6.24 8.92 11.48
N LYS A 387 6.92 9.39 12.53
CA LYS A 387 8.36 9.65 12.49
C LYS A 387 9.17 8.39 12.18
N GLU A 388 8.86 7.26 12.84
CA GLU A 388 9.50 5.97 12.56
C GLU A 388 9.31 5.53 11.11
N MET A 389 8.09 5.71 10.58
CA MET A 389 7.76 5.42 9.18
C MET A 389 8.37 6.42 8.19
N GLY A 390 9.04 7.48 8.62
CA GLY A 390 9.61 8.49 7.72
C GLY A 390 8.56 9.39 7.06
N VAL A 391 7.39 9.53 7.68
CA VAL A 391 6.38 10.52 7.30
C VAL A 391 6.72 11.87 7.89
N GLN A 392 6.71 12.92 7.06
CA GLN A 392 7.13 14.27 7.44
C GLN A 392 5.97 15.26 7.54
N ALA A 393 4.89 15.07 6.79
CA ALA A 393 3.69 15.90 6.87
C ALA A 393 2.41 15.03 6.91
N VAL A 394 1.52 15.31 7.85
CA VAL A 394 0.29 14.55 8.09
C VAL A 394 -0.89 15.51 8.09
N HIS A 395 -1.85 15.32 7.19
CA HIS A 395 -3.09 16.09 7.16
C HIS A 395 -4.24 15.33 7.81
N LEU A 396 -4.75 15.88 8.93
CA LEU A 396 -5.87 15.33 9.68
C LEU A 396 -7.20 15.54 8.96
N GLY A 397 -8.23 14.81 9.41
CA GLY A 397 -9.62 14.93 8.97
C GLY A 397 -10.59 14.97 10.16
N GLU A 398 -10.24 15.67 11.25
CA GLU A 398 -10.97 15.64 12.52
C GLU A 398 -12.44 16.10 12.40
N PHE A 399 -13.23 15.84 13.45
CA PHE A 399 -14.63 16.20 13.56
C PHE A 399 -15.57 15.47 12.58
N HIS A 400 -15.26 14.21 12.27
CA HIS A 400 -16.08 13.35 11.41
C HIS A 400 -16.94 12.40 12.25
N GLY A 401 -18.03 12.95 12.78
CA GLY A 401 -18.91 12.27 13.73
C GLY A 401 -18.60 12.57 15.20
N ASP A 402 -17.44 13.18 15.47
CA ASP A 402 -17.07 13.83 16.73
C ASP A 402 -17.16 15.37 16.64
N GLY A 403 -17.08 16.05 17.79
CA GLY A 403 -17.16 17.52 17.89
C GLY A 403 -18.52 18.13 17.53
N HIS A 404 -18.53 19.45 17.28
CA HIS A 404 -19.76 20.23 17.07
C HIS A 404 -19.69 21.11 15.80
N GLN A 405 -19.47 20.51 14.62
CA GLN A 405 -19.35 21.23 13.35
C GLN A 405 -20.51 22.21 13.05
N GLN A 406 -21.72 21.89 13.52
CA GLN A 406 -22.97 22.66 13.31
C GLN A 406 -23.31 23.62 14.48
N ASP A 407 -22.45 23.74 15.50
CA ASP A 407 -22.63 24.72 16.56
C ASP A 407 -22.23 26.13 16.08
N PRO A 408 -23.02 27.19 16.37
CA PRO A 408 -22.79 28.54 15.82
C PRO A 408 -21.57 29.29 16.39
N GLY A 409 -20.77 28.66 17.26
CA GLY A 409 -19.55 29.22 17.81
C GLY A 409 -19.20 28.80 19.25
N PRO A 410 -20.15 28.80 20.22
CA PRO A 410 -19.85 28.56 21.63
C PRO A 410 -19.09 27.26 21.93
N LEU A 411 -19.35 26.19 21.18
CA LEU A 411 -18.62 24.93 21.27
C LEU A 411 -17.60 24.81 20.15
N ARG A 412 -17.98 25.22 18.93
CA ARG A 412 -17.18 25.02 17.72
C ARG A 412 -15.88 25.81 17.69
N PHE A 413 -15.88 27.08 18.06
CA PHE A 413 -14.66 27.90 18.00
C PHE A 413 -13.59 27.44 19.01
N PRO A 414 -13.93 27.08 20.27
CA PRO A 414 -13.01 26.40 21.17
C PRO A 414 -12.41 25.10 20.59
N GLU A 415 -13.21 24.26 19.93
CA GLU A 415 -12.74 23.02 19.32
C GLU A 415 -11.72 23.26 18.20
N MET A 416 -12.00 24.22 17.32
CA MET A 416 -11.07 24.60 16.25
C MET A 416 -9.76 25.14 16.81
N GLN A 417 -9.84 26.04 17.80
CA GLN A 417 -8.65 26.56 18.48
C GLN A 417 -7.86 25.43 19.14
N ALA A 418 -8.53 24.49 19.80
CA ALA A 418 -7.89 23.33 20.41
C ALA A 418 -7.17 22.44 19.39
N MET A 419 -7.77 22.20 18.22
CA MET A 419 -7.11 21.46 17.13
C MET A 419 -5.84 22.16 16.68
N PHE A 420 -5.89 23.49 16.51
CA PHE A 420 -4.73 24.29 16.09
C PHE A 420 -3.62 24.32 17.14
N ASP A 421 -3.97 24.48 18.40
CA ASP A 421 -3.01 24.45 19.50
C ASP A 421 -2.35 23.08 19.63
N GLU A 422 -3.12 22.01 19.43
CA GLU A 422 -2.63 20.65 19.51
C GLU A 422 -1.72 20.31 18.32
N CYS A 423 -2.15 20.60 17.09
CA CYS A 423 -1.31 20.42 15.89
C CYS A 423 0.01 21.19 16.01
N LYS A 424 -0.03 22.42 16.55
CA LYS A 424 1.18 23.20 16.86
C LYS A 424 2.08 22.49 17.86
N ARG A 425 1.51 21.97 18.96
CA ARG A 425 2.25 21.33 20.05
C ARG A 425 2.96 20.06 19.61
N ILE A 426 2.33 19.28 18.74
CA ILE A 426 2.85 17.97 18.29
C ILE A 426 3.65 18.03 16.98
N SER A 427 3.73 19.22 16.36
CA SER A 427 4.60 19.47 15.21
C SER A 427 6.00 19.90 15.66
N ASP A 428 7.02 19.47 14.92
CA ASP A 428 8.40 19.89 15.09
C ASP A 428 9.17 19.91 13.76
N HIS A 429 10.50 19.80 13.82
CA HIS A 429 11.37 19.85 12.64
C HIS A 429 11.37 18.57 11.80
N GLU A 430 10.87 17.46 12.35
CA GLU A 430 10.78 16.17 11.65
C GLU A 430 9.35 15.91 11.14
N LEU A 431 8.34 16.38 11.88
CA LEU A 431 6.93 16.14 11.57
C LEU A 431 6.10 17.43 11.64
N LEU A 432 5.33 17.70 10.58
CA LEU A 432 4.29 18.71 10.54
C LEU A 432 2.92 18.03 10.58
N VAL A 433 2.12 18.34 11.60
CA VAL A 433 0.72 17.93 11.68
C VAL A 433 -0.15 19.10 11.24
N ILE A 434 -0.91 18.87 10.17
CA ILE A 434 -1.73 19.86 9.48
C ILE A 434 -3.19 19.65 9.88
N PRO A 435 -3.85 20.67 10.46
CA PRO A 435 -5.28 20.59 10.80
C PRO A 435 -6.13 20.52 9.53
N GLY A 436 -7.22 19.77 9.60
CA GLY A 436 -8.13 19.55 8.49
C GLY A 436 -9.38 18.79 8.91
N GLU A 437 -10.38 18.76 8.02
CA GLU A 437 -11.67 18.09 8.23
C GLU A 437 -12.10 17.33 6.98
N GLU A 438 -12.79 16.20 7.18
CA GLU A 438 -13.61 15.60 6.12
C GLU A 438 -15.03 16.19 6.18
N VAL A 439 -15.40 16.94 5.15
CA VAL A 439 -16.68 17.64 5.05
C VAL A 439 -17.65 16.80 4.19
N SER A 440 -18.90 16.70 4.63
CA SER A 440 -19.95 15.89 3.98
C SER A 440 -21.06 16.74 3.32
N GLY A 441 -20.82 18.05 3.14
CA GLY A 441 -21.82 19.01 2.67
C GLY A 441 -21.24 20.24 1.95
N PHE A 442 -22.12 21.22 1.67
CA PHE A 442 -21.87 22.47 0.95
C PHE A 442 -21.44 22.35 -0.52
N LEU A 443 -20.32 21.68 -0.78
CA LEU A 443 -19.76 21.51 -2.12
C LEU A 443 -19.97 20.05 -2.55
N GLY A 444 -20.82 19.88 -3.57
CA GLY A 444 -21.35 18.60 -4.00
C GLY A 444 -22.78 18.76 -4.53
N ILE A 445 -23.37 17.70 -5.07
CA ILE A 445 -24.75 17.74 -5.55
C ILE A 445 -25.65 16.93 -4.61
N LYS A 446 -26.60 17.62 -3.98
CA LYS A 446 -27.67 16.99 -3.22
C LYS A 446 -28.81 16.68 -4.18
N GLY A 447 -29.21 15.41 -4.25
CA GLY A 447 -30.35 14.98 -5.06
C GLY A 447 -30.95 13.70 -4.49
N GLU A 448 -32.15 13.35 -4.94
CA GLU A 448 -32.80 12.09 -4.55
C GLU A 448 -31.89 10.90 -4.93
N GLY A 449 -31.55 10.06 -3.95
CA GLY A 449 -30.61 8.94 -4.13
C GLY A 449 -29.14 9.33 -4.34
N LYS A 450 -28.78 10.62 -4.24
CA LYS A 450 -27.42 11.12 -4.46
C LYS A 450 -26.86 11.77 -3.19
N HIS A 451 -25.91 11.09 -2.57
CA HIS A 451 -25.09 11.68 -1.53
C HIS A 451 -24.15 12.74 -2.13
N PRO A 452 -23.95 13.92 -1.51
CA PRO A 452 -23.10 14.99 -2.04
C PRO A 452 -21.61 14.64 -2.17
N GLY A 453 -21.19 13.49 -1.63
CA GLY A 453 -19.80 13.08 -1.50
C GLY A 453 -19.14 13.59 -0.23
N HIS A 454 -18.09 12.92 0.20
CA HIS A 454 -17.17 13.47 1.19
C HIS A 454 -15.97 14.10 0.49
N TRP A 455 -15.39 15.09 1.15
CA TRP A 455 -14.21 15.77 0.65
C TRP A 455 -13.35 16.30 1.79
N MET A 456 -12.05 16.28 1.58
CA MET A 456 -11.08 16.79 2.55
C MET A 456 -10.90 18.30 2.36
N LEU A 457 -10.77 19.04 3.46
CA LEU A 457 -10.55 20.47 3.49
C LEU A 457 -9.21 20.82 4.15
N MET A 458 -8.37 21.58 3.43
CA MET A 458 -7.13 22.14 3.95
C MET A 458 -7.06 23.64 3.68
N PHE A 459 -6.76 24.44 4.71
CA PHE A 459 -6.38 25.86 4.59
C PHE A 459 -4.87 26.01 4.75
N PRO A 460 -4.20 27.07 4.27
CA PRO A 460 -2.73 27.21 4.33
C PRO A 460 -2.18 27.58 5.71
N LYS A 461 -3.07 27.86 6.65
CA LYS A 461 -2.84 28.28 8.03
C LYS A 461 -4.11 27.99 8.84
N PRO A 462 -4.09 28.12 10.18
CA PRO A 462 -5.29 28.05 11.00
C PRO A 462 -6.39 29.04 10.54
N VAL A 463 -7.61 28.54 10.35
CA VAL A 463 -8.81 29.31 9.97
C VAL A 463 -9.98 28.84 10.81
N ILE A 464 -10.57 29.72 11.64
CA ILE A 464 -11.73 29.37 12.46
C ILE A 464 -13.01 29.54 11.66
N TRP A 465 -13.82 28.48 11.58
CA TRP A 465 -15.08 28.49 10.86
C TRP A 465 -16.12 27.53 11.47
N THR A 466 -17.39 27.80 11.21
CA THR A 466 -18.51 26.92 11.57
C THR A 466 -19.39 26.64 10.35
N GLN A 467 -20.00 25.46 10.33
CA GLN A 467 -20.97 25.03 9.31
C GLN A 467 -22.37 25.60 9.55
N ARG A 468 -22.51 26.58 10.47
CA ARG A 468 -23.79 27.22 10.79
C ARG A 468 -23.67 28.73 10.90
N ARG A 469 -24.59 29.44 10.25
CA ARG A 469 -24.77 30.89 10.37
C ARG A 469 -26.26 31.19 10.65
N ALA A 470 -26.54 31.92 11.73
CA ALA A 470 -27.89 32.43 11.97
C ALA A 470 -28.21 33.60 11.01
N PRO A 471 -29.49 33.88 10.70
CA PRO A 471 -29.87 34.89 9.70
C PRO A 471 -29.33 36.31 9.95
N ASP A 472 -29.09 36.66 11.21
CA ASP A 472 -28.59 37.95 11.67
C ASP A 472 -27.05 38.02 11.80
N GLN A 473 -26.36 36.91 11.59
CA GLN A 473 -24.91 36.84 11.72
C GLN A 473 -24.20 37.09 10.37
N PRO A 474 -23.09 37.84 10.35
CA PRO A 474 -22.31 38.02 9.13
C PRO A 474 -21.55 36.75 8.73
N PHE A 475 -21.16 36.65 7.45
CA PHE A 475 -20.28 35.58 6.93
C PHE A 475 -18.92 35.58 7.63
N GLU A 476 -18.33 36.76 7.78
CA GLU A 476 -17.01 37.01 8.36
C GLU A 476 -17.21 37.92 9.56
N ASP A 477 -16.57 37.61 10.67
CA ASP A 477 -16.72 38.33 11.93
C ASP A 477 -15.42 38.30 12.75
N HIS A 478 -15.36 39.11 13.81
CA HIS A 478 -14.28 39.09 14.78
C HIS A 478 -14.83 38.77 16.16
N VAL A 479 -14.46 37.61 16.70
CA VAL A 479 -14.95 37.08 17.98
C VAL A 479 -13.78 36.89 18.93
N GLU A 480 -13.73 37.64 20.02
CA GLU A 480 -12.72 37.42 21.07
C GLU A 480 -13.01 36.11 21.85
N PRO A 481 -11.99 35.29 22.17
CA PRO A 481 -10.56 35.48 21.94
C PRO A 481 -10.02 34.89 20.61
N PHE A 482 -10.90 34.43 19.72
CA PHE A 482 -10.59 33.67 18.51
C PHE A 482 -10.12 34.53 17.32
N GLY A 483 -10.39 35.82 17.36
CA GLY A 483 -10.11 36.74 16.26
C GLY A 483 -11.04 36.53 15.08
N LYS A 484 -10.48 36.45 13.86
CA LYS A 484 -11.26 36.30 12.64
C LYS A 484 -11.94 34.94 12.56
N VAL A 485 -13.26 34.92 12.39
CA VAL A 485 -14.05 33.70 12.22
C VAL A 485 -14.96 33.76 10.99
N TYR A 486 -15.30 32.59 10.45
CA TYR A 486 -16.25 32.45 9.35
C TYR A 486 -17.48 31.62 9.75
N ARG A 487 -18.65 32.01 9.26
CA ARG A 487 -19.91 31.27 9.45
C ARG A 487 -20.51 30.92 8.09
N VAL A 488 -20.51 29.64 7.76
CA VAL A 488 -20.96 29.12 6.46
C VAL A 488 -22.42 28.70 6.56
N ALA A 489 -23.30 29.27 5.74
CA ALA A 489 -24.72 28.88 5.65
C ALA A 489 -25.01 27.95 4.45
N GLY A 490 -24.15 27.96 3.44
CA GLY A 490 -24.44 27.34 2.17
C GLY A 490 -23.21 27.15 1.28
N ARG A 491 -23.48 26.66 0.06
CA ARG A 491 -22.47 26.35 -0.96
C ARG A 491 -21.65 27.59 -1.32
N GLU A 492 -22.31 28.72 -1.53
CA GLU A 492 -21.71 29.99 -1.93
C GLU A 492 -20.72 30.48 -0.88
N ASP A 493 -21.12 30.44 0.40
CA ASP A 493 -20.24 30.81 1.52
C ASP A 493 -19.03 29.89 1.63
N MET A 494 -19.22 28.57 1.46
CA MET A 494 -18.11 27.62 1.55
C MET A 494 -17.09 27.87 0.44
N PHE A 495 -17.57 28.10 -0.80
CA PHE A 495 -16.67 28.41 -1.90
C PHE A 495 -16.01 29.80 -1.74
N GLU A 496 -16.72 30.78 -1.19
CA GLU A 496 -16.16 32.08 -0.83
C GLU A 496 -15.07 31.96 0.24
N LEU A 497 -15.28 31.13 1.26
CA LEU A 497 -14.27 30.83 2.29
C LEU A 497 -13.00 30.23 1.68
N LEU A 498 -13.14 29.25 0.79
CA LEU A 498 -12.01 28.66 0.07
C LEU A 498 -11.22 29.72 -0.72
N LYS A 499 -11.91 30.64 -1.40
CA LYS A 499 -11.25 31.72 -2.15
C LYS A 499 -10.52 32.70 -1.24
N ARG A 500 -11.17 33.19 -0.18
CA ARG A 500 -10.60 34.22 0.71
C ARG A 500 -9.39 33.74 1.48
N GLU A 501 -9.45 32.51 1.99
CA GLU A 501 -8.37 31.95 2.80
C GLU A 501 -7.39 31.11 1.99
N GLY A 502 -7.54 31.05 0.66
CA GLY A 502 -6.70 30.22 -0.19
C GLY A 502 -6.77 28.75 0.19
N GLY A 503 -7.96 28.23 0.49
CA GLY A 503 -8.23 26.83 0.83
C GLY A 503 -8.15 25.88 -0.38
N LEU A 504 -8.02 24.59 -0.10
CA LEU A 504 -8.00 23.52 -1.08
C LEU A 504 -8.92 22.38 -0.62
N GLY A 505 -9.83 21.97 -1.50
CA GLY A 505 -10.69 20.80 -1.32
C GLY A 505 -10.38 19.69 -2.32
N TRP A 506 -10.69 18.44 -1.97
CA TRP A 506 -10.71 17.32 -2.93
C TRP A 506 -11.65 16.22 -2.51
N THR A 507 -12.21 15.51 -3.48
CA THR A 507 -13.11 14.39 -3.23
C THR A 507 -12.38 13.25 -2.51
N ALA A 508 -12.87 12.86 -1.34
CA ALA A 508 -12.40 11.68 -0.62
C ALA A 508 -13.06 10.43 -1.18
N HIS A 509 -12.32 9.31 -1.20
CA HIS A 509 -12.79 7.98 -1.65
C HIS A 509 -13.74 8.03 -2.88
N PRO A 510 -13.34 8.67 -3.99
CA PRO A 510 -14.22 9.04 -5.11
C PRO A 510 -14.76 7.83 -5.85
N ARG A 511 -16.04 7.77 -6.25
CA ARG A 511 -16.70 6.60 -6.88
C ARG A 511 -16.90 5.38 -5.96
N ILE A 512 -16.92 5.57 -4.64
CA ILE A 512 -17.34 4.54 -3.64
C ILE A 512 -17.81 5.23 -2.36
N LYS A 513 -18.28 4.45 -1.38
CA LYS A 513 -18.79 4.97 -0.09
C LYS A 513 -19.83 6.09 -0.35
N ALA A 514 -19.79 7.14 0.48
CA ALA A 514 -20.61 8.33 0.35
C ALA A 514 -20.27 9.18 -0.90
N SER A 515 -19.14 8.93 -1.54
CA SER A 515 -18.64 9.57 -2.76
C SER A 515 -18.92 8.76 -4.04
N SER A 516 -19.89 7.85 -4.01
CA SER A 516 -20.17 6.94 -5.14
C SER A 516 -20.51 7.63 -6.47
N TRP A 517 -20.96 8.87 -6.42
CA TRP A 517 -21.32 9.69 -7.59
C TRP A 517 -20.25 10.71 -7.98
N THR A 518 -19.19 10.86 -7.18
CA THR A 518 -18.31 12.03 -7.21
C THR A 518 -16.90 11.64 -7.65
N PRO A 519 -16.17 12.55 -8.35
CA PRO A 519 -16.57 13.90 -8.73
C PRO A 519 -17.43 14.01 -10.00
N ASP A 520 -17.74 12.89 -10.66
CA ASP A 520 -18.42 12.85 -11.96
C ASP A 520 -19.66 13.75 -12.07
N VAL A 521 -20.55 13.71 -11.07
CA VAL A 521 -21.81 14.47 -11.11
C VAL A 521 -21.61 15.98 -11.05
N PHE A 522 -20.55 16.47 -10.41
CA PHE A 522 -20.30 17.90 -10.21
C PHE A 522 -19.10 18.44 -10.99
N ARG A 523 -18.54 17.67 -11.92
CA ARG A 523 -17.34 18.06 -12.68
C ARG A 523 -17.48 19.36 -13.50
N HIS A 524 -18.70 19.86 -13.66
CA HIS A 524 -19.00 21.11 -14.37
C HIS A 524 -19.36 22.28 -13.43
N GLU A 525 -19.37 22.05 -12.12
CA GLU A 525 -19.64 23.09 -11.12
C GLU A 525 -18.45 24.05 -10.96
N ASP A 526 -18.74 25.31 -10.61
CA ASP A 526 -17.72 26.37 -10.51
C ASP A 526 -16.57 26.03 -9.53
N PHE A 527 -16.87 25.42 -8.39
CA PHE A 527 -15.89 25.04 -7.38
C PHE A 527 -15.00 23.92 -7.91
N TYR A 528 -15.55 22.96 -8.66
CA TYR A 528 -14.75 21.91 -9.26
C TYR A 528 -13.84 22.49 -10.34
N LEU A 529 -14.33 23.41 -11.18
CA LEU A 529 -13.51 24.02 -12.23
C LEU A 529 -12.39 24.93 -11.67
N SER A 530 -12.56 25.42 -10.44
CA SER A 530 -11.59 26.27 -9.73
C SER A 530 -10.31 25.56 -9.31
N GLU A 531 -9.22 26.31 -9.14
CA GLU A 531 -7.95 25.86 -8.53
C GLU A 531 -8.08 25.52 -7.03
N HIS A 532 -9.18 25.93 -6.39
CA HIS A 532 -9.50 25.57 -5.01
C HIS A 532 -10.02 24.14 -4.87
N TRP A 533 -10.22 23.42 -5.98
CA TRP A 533 -10.54 21.99 -5.96
C TRP A 533 -9.45 21.19 -6.66
N LEU A 534 -8.72 20.38 -5.92
CA LEU A 534 -7.57 19.63 -6.43
C LEU A 534 -7.97 18.53 -7.41
N GLY A 535 -9.13 17.91 -7.20
CA GLY A 535 -9.54 16.70 -7.90
C GLY A 535 -10.17 15.71 -6.93
N ALA A 536 -9.52 14.56 -6.75
CA ALA A 536 -10.01 13.48 -5.91
C ALA A 536 -8.86 12.69 -5.28
N ALA A 537 -9.11 11.74 -4.38
CA ALA A 537 -8.06 10.98 -3.72
C ALA A 537 -7.93 9.52 -4.21
N TRP A 538 -6.73 8.96 -4.01
CA TRP A 538 -6.42 7.56 -4.26
C TRP A 538 -6.30 6.77 -2.96
N LYS A 539 -7.00 5.64 -2.92
CA LYS A 539 -6.86 4.59 -1.90
C LYS A 539 -7.08 3.25 -2.60
N ALA A 540 -6.36 2.22 -2.19
CA ALA A 540 -6.48 0.86 -2.70
C ALA A 540 -7.83 0.22 -2.29
N MET A 541 -8.92 0.71 -2.88
CA MET A 541 -10.30 0.37 -2.55
C MET A 541 -11.17 0.43 -3.81
N PRO A 542 -12.03 -0.58 -4.08
CA PRO A 542 -12.11 -1.89 -3.41
C PRO A 542 -10.83 -2.72 -3.65
N ALA A 543 -10.66 -3.81 -2.90
CA ALA A 543 -9.55 -4.74 -3.08
C ALA A 543 -9.97 -5.94 -3.94
N ASP A 544 -9.11 -6.35 -4.86
CA ASP A 544 -9.36 -7.41 -5.85
C ASP A 544 -8.01 -8.06 -6.23
N LEU A 545 -7.86 -9.36 -5.96
CA LEU A 545 -6.61 -10.10 -6.15
C LEU A 545 -6.40 -10.55 -7.61
N SER A 546 -7.36 -10.26 -8.51
CA SER A 546 -7.18 -10.47 -9.95
C SER A 546 -6.50 -9.31 -10.66
N ARG A 547 -6.35 -8.16 -9.99
CA ARG A 547 -5.76 -6.96 -10.58
C ARG A 547 -4.25 -6.94 -10.39
N GLU A 548 -3.54 -6.56 -11.45
CA GLU A 548 -2.08 -6.37 -11.42
C GLU A 548 -1.66 -5.07 -10.71
N ARG A 549 -2.62 -4.19 -10.39
CA ARG A 549 -2.40 -2.87 -9.79
C ARG A 549 -3.42 -2.57 -8.70
N LEU A 550 -2.99 -1.84 -7.66
CA LEU A 550 -3.87 -1.37 -6.60
C LEU A 550 -4.63 -0.11 -7.03
N GLY A 551 -5.86 0.05 -6.53
CA GLY A 551 -6.62 1.29 -6.70
C GLY A 551 -6.95 1.64 -8.16
N GLU A 552 -7.09 0.65 -9.05
CA GLU A 552 -7.38 0.81 -10.49
C GLU A 552 -8.54 1.78 -10.76
N ARG A 553 -9.61 1.70 -9.94
CA ARG A 553 -10.76 2.61 -9.97
C ARG A 553 -10.37 4.10 -9.86
N CYS A 554 -9.47 4.44 -8.95
CA CYS A 554 -9.00 5.82 -8.76
C CYS A 554 -8.04 6.24 -9.88
N LEU A 555 -7.24 5.31 -10.43
CA LEU A 555 -6.36 5.58 -11.58
C LEU A 555 -7.17 5.85 -12.85
N HIS A 556 -8.26 5.10 -13.07
CA HIS A 556 -9.20 5.40 -14.15
C HIS A 556 -9.88 6.77 -13.97
N LEU A 557 -10.26 7.12 -12.73
CA LEU A 557 -10.78 8.47 -12.47
C LEU A 557 -9.74 9.56 -12.77
N MET A 558 -8.46 9.34 -12.46
CA MET A 558 -7.41 10.29 -12.82
C MET A 558 -7.29 10.48 -14.33
N ASP A 559 -7.39 9.39 -15.10
CA ASP A 559 -7.42 9.43 -16.56
C ASP A 559 -8.65 10.21 -17.08
N ASP A 560 -9.83 9.96 -16.48
CA ASP A 560 -11.07 10.65 -16.81
C ASP A 560 -10.97 12.15 -16.50
N MET A 561 -10.53 12.52 -15.30
CA MET A 561 -10.35 13.93 -14.89
C MET A 561 -9.39 14.68 -15.81
N ALA A 562 -8.29 14.03 -16.21
CA ALA A 562 -7.35 14.61 -17.17
C ALA A 562 -7.97 14.80 -18.56
N ASN A 563 -8.83 13.85 -18.99
CA ASN A 563 -9.57 13.97 -20.25
C ASN A 563 -10.71 15.01 -20.21
N TRP A 564 -11.30 15.29 -19.04
CA TRP A 564 -12.27 16.39 -18.90
C TRP A 564 -11.65 17.77 -19.19
N GLY A 565 -10.32 17.87 -19.13
CA GLY A 565 -9.53 19.02 -19.59
C GLY A 565 -9.10 19.97 -18.48
N GLN A 566 -9.45 19.68 -17.24
CA GLN A 566 -9.08 20.49 -16.07
C GLN A 566 -7.83 19.89 -15.44
N ARG A 567 -6.98 20.77 -14.90
CA ARG A 567 -5.74 20.34 -14.24
C ARG A 567 -6.02 19.83 -12.83
N LYS A 568 -6.51 18.60 -12.76
CA LYS A 568 -6.87 17.90 -11.52
C LYS A 568 -5.90 16.77 -11.23
N TYR A 569 -5.73 16.50 -9.94
CA TYR A 569 -4.71 15.62 -9.40
C TYR A 569 -5.29 14.65 -8.39
N LEU A 570 -4.52 13.61 -8.12
CA LEU A 570 -4.92 12.46 -7.33
C LEU A 570 -3.89 12.21 -6.20
N PRO A 571 -3.99 12.86 -5.02
CA PRO A 571 -3.19 12.49 -3.86
C PRO A 571 -3.61 11.15 -3.27
N GLY A 572 -2.64 10.39 -2.74
CA GLY A 572 -2.89 9.22 -1.90
C GLY A 572 -3.38 9.62 -0.50
N GLU A 573 -4.38 8.89 -0.01
CA GLU A 573 -4.96 9.06 1.32
C GLU A 573 -5.14 7.71 2.03
N VAL A 574 -5.35 7.73 3.35
CA VAL A 574 -5.42 6.51 4.17
C VAL A 574 -6.81 6.24 4.74
N ASP A 575 -7.53 7.25 5.25
CA ASP A 575 -8.91 7.15 5.76
C ASP A 575 -9.03 6.07 6.86
N VAL A 576 -8.39 6.35 8.00
CA VAL A 576 -8.33 5.48 9.21
C VAL A 576 -8.57 6.28 10.49
N PHE A 577 -9.10 5.61 11.51
CA PHE A 577 -9.66 6.26 12.72
C PHE A 577 -8.78 6.16 13.97
N LYS A 578 -7.98 5.09 14.11
CA LYS A 578 -7.13 4.92 15.30
C LYS A 578 -5.86 4.19 14.94
N ILE A 579 -4.73 4.69 15.45
CA ILE A 579 -3.43 4.03 15.32
C ILE A 579 -2.68 4.15 16.64
N ASN A 580 -2.02 3.05 17.01
CA ASN A 580 -1.08 2.96 18.12
C ASN A 580 -0.07 1.84 17.79
N PRO A 581 0.96 1.59 18.63
CA PRO A 581 2.02 0.64 18.33
C PRO A 581 1.55 -0.82 18.17
N THR A 582 0.30 -1.13 18.53
CA THR A 582 -0.28 -2.47 18.31
C THR A 582 -0.98 -2.64 16.95
N HIS A 583 -1.03 -1.59 16.13
CA HIS A 583 -1.67 -1.60 14.82
C HIS A 583 -0.71 -2.04 13.71
N GLU A 584 -1.26 -2.68 12.69
CA GLU A 584 -0.60 -2.94 11.41
C GLU A 584 -0.97 -1.82 10.45
N LEU A 585 -0.30 -0.67 10.59
CA LEU A 585 -0.60 0.52 9.80
C LEU A 585 0.08 0.51 8.42
N TYR A 586 1.33 0.05 8.31
CA TYR A 586 2.14 0.19 7.09
C TYR A 586 1.43 -0.39 5.86
N GLY A 587 0.85 -1.59 5.96
CA GLY A 587 0.14 -2.21 4.84
C GLY A 587 -1.08 -1.42 4.31
N HIS A 588 -1.59 -0.44 5.06
CA HIS A 588 -2.70 0.44 4.66
C HIS A 588 -2.24 1.81 4.16
N MET A 589 -0.96 2.13 4.32
CA MET A 589 -0.44 3.47 4.03
C MET A 589 -0.28 3.70 2.53
N ASN A 590 -0.62 4.93 2.12
CA ASN A 590 -0.38 5.48 0.80
C ASN A 590 0.30 6.84 1.00
N ILE A 591 1.49 7.04 0.43
CA ILE A 591 2.30 8.24 0.69
C ILE A 591 2.48 9.07 -0.58
N ASN A 592 2.57 10.39 -0.41
CA ASN A 592 2.86 11.33 -1.48
C ASN A 592 4.25 11.93 -1.27
N TYR A 593 5.06 11.95 -2.31
CA TYR A 593 6.35 12.65 -2.30
C TYR A 593 6.17 14.00 -2.98
N LEU A 594 6.04 15.03 -2.16
CA LEU A 594 5.87 16.41 -2.60
C LEU A 594 7.24 16.95 -3.05
N ARG A 595 7.36 17.48 -4.26
CA ARG A 595 8.58 18.17 -4.71
C ARG A 595 8.72 19.50 -3.96
N LEU A 596 9.24 19.40 -2.75
CA LEU A 596 9.37 20.44 -1.74
C LEU A 596 10.70 20.23 -1.00
N GLU A 597 11.62 21.20 -1.09
CA GLU A 597 12.96 21.04 -0.54
C GLU A 597 13.01 20.98 0.99
N LYS A 598 12.04 21.62 1.65
CA LYS A 598 12.03 21.77 3.11
C LYS A 598 10.62 21.67 3.67
N LEU A 599 10.50 20.91 4.76
CA LEU A 599 9.29 20.88 5.58
C LEU A 599 9.02 22.27 6.19
N PRO A 600 7.84 22.88 5.97
CA PRO A 600 7.53 24.16 6.58
C PRO A 600 7.32 23.99 8.09
N ARG A 601 7.64 25.03 8.86
CA ARG A 601 7.37 25.06 10.30
C ARG A 601 5.92 25.47 10.52
N TYR A 602 5.25 24.88 11.51
CA TYR A 602 3.84 25.15 11.81
C TYR A 602 3.53 26.65 11.91
N GLN A 603 4.37 27.42 12.62
CA GLN A 603 4.17 28.86 12.85
C GLN A 603 4.26 29.72 11.58
N ASP A 604 4.91 29.22 10.53
CA ASP A 604 5.03 29.93 9.25
C ASP A 604 3.87 29.58 8.30
N GLY A 605 3.00 28.65 8.70
CA GLY A 605 1.96 28.06 7.86
C GLY A 605 2.50 26.99 6.92
N TRP A 606 1.60 26.39 6.13
CA TRP A 606 1.91 25.27 5.24
C TRP A 606 1.41 25.51 3.80
N GLN A 607 1.31 26.78 3.40
CA GLN A 607 1.11 27.20 2.01
C GLN A 607 2.04 26.46 1.02
N PRO A 608 3.35 26.22 1.31
CA PRO A 608 4.22 25.49 0.38
C PRO A 608 3.75 24.06 0.07
N VAL A 609 3.13 23.38 1.04
CA VAL A 609 2.53 22.05 0.83
C VAL A 609 1.36 22.16 -0.15
N MET A 610 0.46 23.11 0.07
CA MET A 610 -0.71 23.33 -0.79
C MET A 610 -0.34 23.76 -2.20
N ASP A 611 0.70 24.58 -2.37
CA ASP A 611 1.17 25.02 -3.69
C ASP A 611 1.75 23.87 -4.52
N VAL A 612 2.38 22.90 -3.86
CA VAL A 612 2.88 21.69 -4.51
C VAL A 612 1.72 20.78 -4.92
N LEU A 613 0.74 20.58 -4.03
CA LEU A 613 -0.48 19.83 -4.34
C LEU A 613 -1.24 20.45 -5.52
N ARG A 614 -1.58 21.75 -5.44
CA ARG A 614 -2.32 22.50 -6.48
C ARG A 614 -1.67 22.42 -7.86
N ARG A 615 -0.34 22.40 -7.91
CA ARG A 615 0.40 22.33 -9.17
C ARG A 615 0.63 20.91 -9.64
N GLY A 616 0.27 19.87 -8.88
CA GLY A 616 0.53 18.47 -9.26
C GLY A 616 2.01 18.09 -9.20
N ALA A 617 2.82 18.81 -8.43
CA ALA A 617 4.27 18.60 -8.36
C ALA A 617 4.64 17.49 -7.36
N PHE A 618 4.02 16.31 -7.50
CA PHE A 618 4.24 15.16 -6.63
C PHE A 618 4.02 13.83 -7.36
N PHE A 619 4.39 12.75 -6.72
CA PHE A 619 3.99 11.39 -7.09
C PHE A 619 3.48 10.66 -5.85
N THR A 620 2.71 9.60 -6.04
CA THR A 620 2.12 8.79 -4.97
C THR A 620 2.64 7.36 -5.07
N THR A 621 2.89 6.72 -3.92
CA THR A 621 3.38 5.34 -3.85
C THR A 621 2.94 4.64 -2.57
N THR A 622 3.03 3.32 -2.56
CA THR A 622 2.99 2.48 -1.35
C THR A 622 4.34 2.43 -0.60
N GLY A 623 5.45 2.82 -1.23
CA GLY A 623 6.77 3.01 -0.59
C GLY A 623 7.91 2.16 -1.16
N GLU A 624 7.60 1.02 -1.76
CA GLU A 624 8.58 0.08 -2.32
C GLU A 624 9.19 0.59 -3.62
N VAL A 625 8.39 1.26 -4.44
CA VAL A 625 8.78 1.83 -5.74
C VAL A 625 8.84 3.35 -5.63
N LEU A 626 9.96 3.95 -6.01
CA LEU A 626 10.17 5.40 -5.94
C LEU A 626 10.44 5.96 -7.34
N ILE A 627 9.78 7.08 -7.66
CA ILE A 627 10.01 7.86 -8.88
C ILE A 627 10.94 9.03 -8.50
N HIS A 628 12.23 8.91 -8.83
CA HIS A 628 13.22 9.96 -8.55
C HIS A 628 13.08 11.16 -9.49
N ASP A 629 12.77 10.88 -10.75
CA ASP A 629 12.45 11.89 -11.76
C ASP A 629 11.53 11.30 -12.82
N PHE A 630 10.66 12.13 -13.40
CA PHE A 630 9.84 11.80 -14.55
C PHE A 630 9.66 13.07 -15.38
N THR A 631 10.06 13.01 -16.64
CA THR A 631 9.98 14.15 -17.56
C THR A 631 9.42 13.75 -18.92
N VAL A 632 8.68 14.68 -19.54
CA VAL A 632 8.23 14.63 -20.93
C VAL A 632 8.68 15.92 -21.59
N GLY A 633 9.59 15.82 -22.56
CA GLY A 633 10.19 17.01 -23.19
C GLY A 633 10.90 17.94 -22.19
N GLY A 634 11.46 17.37 -21.11
CA GLY A 634 12.10 18.11 -20.02
C GLY A 634 11.14 18.73 -18.99
N LYS A 635 9.83 18.52 -19.14
CA LYS A 635 8.79 19.00 -18.20
C LYS A 635 8.37 17.90 -17.26
N ARG A 636 8.19 18.24 -15.99
CA ARG A 636 7.84 17.32 -14.91
C ARG A 636 6.34 17.32 -14.61
N SER A 637 5.89 16.38 -13.77
CA SER A 637 4.50 16.30 -13.28
C SER A 637 3.97 17.68 -12.88
N GLY A 638 2.77 18.01 -13.35
CA GLY A 638 2.12 19.30 -13.13
C GLY A 638 2.46 20.40 -14.13
N GLU A 639 3.57 20.26 -14.85
CA GLU A 639 4.03 21.25 -15.83
C GLU A 639 3.45 21.00 -17.22
N THR A 640 3.63 21.98 -18.10
CA THR A 640 3.15 21.93 -19.49
C THR A 640 4.33 21.86 -20.45
N PHE A 641 4.29 20.89 -21.36
CA PHE A 641 5.14 20.79 -22.53
C PHE A 641 4.40 21.33 -23.76
N ALA A 642 4.94 22.38 -24.37
CA ALA A 642 4.43 22.92 -25.62
C ALA A 642 4.84 22.00 -26.79
N MET A 643 3.88 21.28 -27.35
CA MET A 643 4.06 20.34 -28.45
C MET A 643 4.24 21.08 -29.76
N GLN A 644 5.38 20.90 -30.41
CA GLN A 644 5.56 21.32 -31.80
C GLN A 644 4.89 20.33 -32.76
N GLU A 645 4.51 20.80 -33.94
CA GLU A 645 3.93 19.95 -34.99
C GLU A 645 4.92 18.83 -35.37
N ASN A 646 4.52 17.56 -35.15
CA ASN A 646 5.34 16.35 -35.31
C ASN A 646 6.44 16.10 -34.27
N ALA A 647 6.41 16.75 -33.11
CA ALA A 647 7.34 16.45 -32.02
C ALA A 647 7.11 15.04 -31.44
N LYS A 648 8.19 14.26 -31.31
CA LYS A 648 8.26 13.05 -30.49
C LYS A 648 9.07 13.38 -29.23
N PRO A 649 8.46 13.97 -28.20
CA PRO A 649 9.22 14.40 -27.04
C PRO A 649 9.91 13.21 -26.38
N LYS A 650 11.11 13.46 -25.88
CA LYS A 650 11.82 12.51 -25.02
C LYS A 650 11.06 12.37 -23.71
N VAL A 651 10.64 11.15 -23.42
CA VAL A 651 10.12 10.74 -22.11
C VAL A 651 11.27 10.09 -21.36
N ALA A 652 11.55 10.52 -20.13
CA ALA A 652 12.59 9.96 -19.29
C ALA A 652 12.11 9.78 -17.86
N PHE A 653 12.51 8.68 -17.22
CA PHE A 653 12.21 8.42 -15.82
C PHE A 653 13.37 7.73 -15.11
N ALA A 654 13.51 8.04 -13.82
CA ALA A 654 14.49 7.43 -12.92
C ALA A 654 13.76 6.77 -11.76
N LEU A 655 14.03 5.49 -11.53
CA LEU A 655 13.30 4.63 -10.61
C LEU A 655 14.25 3.94 -9.63
N SER A 656 13.74 3.63 -8.44
CA SER A 656 14.31 2.62 -7.55
C SER A 656 13.22 1.77 -6.94
N TRP A 657 13.50 0.51 -6.66
CA TRP A 657 12.51 -0.43 -6.14
C TRP A 657 13.14 -1.42 -5.17
N THR A 658 12.33 -2.11 -4.37
CA THR A 658 12.77 -3.17 -3.47
C THR A 658 12.42 -4.56 -4.00
N PHE A 659 11.21 -4.79 -4.50
CA PHE A 659 10.85 -6.01 -5.22
C PHE A 659 11.14 -5.88 -6.72
N PRO A 660 11.47 -6.99 -7.43
CA PRO A 660 11.51 -7.00 -8.89
C PRO A 660 10.27 -6.35 -9.49
N LEU A 661 10.46 -5.51 -10.51
CA LEU A 661 9.34 -4.87 -11.19
C LEU A 661 8.56 -5.89 -12.03
N SER A 662 7.26 -5.63 -12.17
CA SER A 662 6.40 -6.34 -13.12
C SER A 662 6.36 -5.58 -14.44
N PHE A 663 5.99 -4.29 -14.39
CA PHE A 663 5.93 -3.44 -15.58
C PHE A 663 6.03 -1.95 -15.23
N VAL A 664 6.36 -1.17 -16.26
CA VAL A 664 6.19 0.28 -16.30
C VAL A 664 5.13 0.59 -17.35
N GLU A 665 4.27 1.57 -17.12
CA GLU A 665 3.26 2.00 -18.09
C GLU A 665 3.24 3.52 -18.22
N LEU A 666 3.39 4.00 -19.46
CA LEU A 666 3.13 5.39 -19.81
C LEU A 666 1.67 5.49 -20.26
N VAL A 667 0.90 6.31 -19.56
CA VAL A 667 -0.53 6.51 -19.82
C VAL A 667 -0.72 7.91 -20.37
N SER A 668 -1.48 8.06 -21.46
CA SER A 668 -1.74 9.35 -22.10
C SER A 668 -3.16 9.45 -22.59
N GLY A 669 -3.66 10.66 -22.82
CA GLY A 669 -5.01 10.86 -23.36
C GLY A 669 -5.09 12.02 -24.33
N ASP A 670 -6.11 12.02 -25.19
CA ASP A 670 -6.38 13.08 -26.18
C ASP A 670 -7.56 13.99 -25.80
N GLY A 671 -8.10 13.83 -24.58
CA GLY A 671 -9.33 14.47 -24.13
C GLY A 671 -10.59 13.63 -24.35
N LYS A 672 -10.48 12.44 -24.96
CA LYS A 672 -11.60 11.51 -25.18
C LYS A 672 -11.21 10.07 -24.88
N ALA A 673 -10.09 9.61 -25.42
CA ALA A 673 -9.58 8.26 -25.27
C ALA A 673 -8.30 8.24 -24.43
N VAL A 674 -8.02 7.07 -23.83
CA VAL A 674 -6.82 6.80 -23.03
C VAL A 674 -5.97 5.76 -23.77
N PHE A 675 -4.65 5.98 -23.77
CA PHE A 675 -3.67 5.19 -24.48
C PHE A 675 -2.59 4.75 -23.51
N ARG A 676 -2.16 3.49 -23.61
CA ARG A 676 -1.19 2.88 -22.70
C ARG A 676 -0.02 2.33 -23.50
N HIS A 677 1.19 2.70 -23.09
CA HIS A 677 2.43 2.13 -23.58
C HIS A 677 3.11 1.38 -22.43
N ARG A 678 2.97 0.05 -22.44
CA ARG A 678 3.47 -0.83 -21.38
C ARG A 678 4.85 -1.38 -21.74
N LEU A 679 5.76 -1.31 -20.77
CA LEU A 679 7.10 -1.85 -20.81
C LEU A 679 7.17 -3.01 -19.82
N ASP A 680 7.44 -4.21 -20.32
CA ASP A 680 7.71 -5.38 -19.47
C ASP A 680 9.00 -5.16 -18.68
N LYS A 681 9.00 -5.51 -17.38
CA LYS A 681 10.15 -5.39 -16.48
C LYS A 681 10.53 -6.70 -15.81
N ALA A 682 10.18 -7.84 -16.42
CA ALA A 682 10.48 -9.16 -15.89
C ALA A 682 11.98 -9.44 -15.69
N ALA A 683 12.84 -8.72 -16.42
CA ALA A 683 14.30 -8.79 -16.32
C ALA A 683 14.90 -7.98 -15.15
N THR A 684 14.09 -7.21 -14.42
CA THR A 684 14.56 -6.47 -13.24
C THR A 684 14.71 -7.38 -12.03
N ARG A 685 15.67 -7.07 -11.16
CA ARG A 685 15.96 -7.81 -9.91
C ARG A 685 15.52 -6.99 -8.70
N ASP A 686 15.56 -7.57 -7.51
CA ASP A 686 15.27 -6.86 -6.26
C ASP A 686 16.29 -5.72 -6.01
N PHE A 687 15.90 -4.76 -5.17
CA PHE A 687 16.74 -3.64 -4.72
C PHE A 687 17.40 -2.82 -5.86
N GLY A 688 16.75 -2.75 -7.01
CA GLY A 688 17.30 -2.14 -8.22
C GLY A 688 17.09 -0.63 -8.34
N LYS A 689 17.84 -0.04 -9.27
CA LYS A 689 17.68 1.34 -9.74
C LYS A 689 17.86 1.37 -11.25
N ALA A 690 17.08 2.17 -11.95
CA ALA A 690 17.24 2.36 -13.39
C ALA A 690 16.89 3.79 -13.80
N MET A 691 17.55 4.25 -14.86
CA MET A 691 17.16 5.44 -15.60
C MET A 691 16.92 5.02 -17.04
N GLU A 692 15.76 5.36 -17.56
CA GLU A 692 15.37 5.02 -18.92
C GLU A 692 14.86 6.25 -19.64
N SER A 693 15.02 6.26 -20.95
CA SER A 693 14.42 7.27 -21.79
C SER A 693 14.09 6.73 -23.17
N MET A 694 13.02 7.25 -23.74
CA MET A 694 12.52 6.89 -25.06
C MET A 694 11.86 8.08 -25.73
N GLU A 695 11.79 8.07 -27.06
CA GLU A 695 10.93 8.98 -27.80
C GLU A 695 9.55 8.33 -27.96
N LEU A 696 8.49 9.09 -27.65
CA LEU A 696 7.12 8.60 -27.75
C LEU A 696 6.34 9.50 -28.72
N ASP A 697 5.58 8.88 -29.62
CA ASP A 697 4.65 9.62 -30.46
C ASP A 697 3.41 10.02 -29.64
N LEU A 698 3.35 11.31 -29.32
CA LEU A 698 2.28 11.92 -28.54
C LEU A 698 1.42 12.86 -29.38
N LYS A 699 1.40 12.68 -30.72
CA LYS A 699 0.57 13.51 -31.60
C LYS A 699 -0.90 13.46 -31.18
N GLY A 700 -1.48 14.64 -30.98
CA GLY A 700 -2.89 14.79 -30.56
C GLY A 700 -3.16 14.44 -29.09
N ARG A 701 -2.14 14.06 -28.30
CA ARG A 701 -2.29 13.86 -26.85
C ARG A 701 -2.29 15.20 -26.13
N ARG A 702 -2.98 15.26 -25.00
CA ARG A 702 -3.14 16.43 -24.11
C ARG A 702 -2.46 16.26 -22.75
N TRP A 703 -2.13 15.03 -22.38
CA TRP A 703 -1.47 14.72 -21.12
C TRP A 703 -0.78 13.37 -21.17
N VAL A 704 0.24 13.19 -20.33
CA VAL A 704 0.94 11.92 -20.10
C VAL A 704 1.29 11.78 -18.62
N ARG A 705 1.20 10.56 -18.09
CA ARG A 705 1.66 10.20 -16.74
C ARG A 705 2.35 8.83 -16.74
N LEU A 706 3.06 8.55 -15.67
CA LEU A 706 3.80 7.31 -15.44
C LEU A 706 3.13 6.47 -14.35
N GLU A 707 3.09 5.16 -14.55
CA GLU A 707 2.83 4.15 -13.51
C GLU A 707 3.93 3.10 -13.50
N VAL A 708 4.26 2.59 -12.31
CA VAL A 708 5.24 1.53 -12.11
C VAL A 708 4.71 0.57 -11.06
N TRP A 709 4.75 -0.73 -11.35
CA TRP A 709 4.21 -1.78 -10.48
C TRP A 709 5.19 -2.94 -10.34
N ASP A 710 5.34 -3.44 -9.11
CA ASP A 710 6.19 -4.58 -8.79
C ASP A 710 5.44 -5.92 -8.72
N ILE A 711 6.17 -7.01 -8.52
CA ILE A 711 5.60 -8.36 -8.42
C ILE A 711 4.70 -8.60 -7.20
N ALA A 712 4.72 -7.72 -6.21
CA ALA A 712 3.91 -7.80 -4.99
C ALA A 712 2.68 -6.87 -5.05
N GLY A 713 2.45 -6.22 -6.20
CA GLY A 713 1.34 -5.29 -6.40
C GLY A 713 1.61 -3.91 -5.79
N ASN A 714 2.81 -3.63 -5.32
CA ASN A 714 3.18 -2.30 -4.83
C ASN A 714 3.44 -1.40 -6.03
N GLY A 715 3.15 -0.11 -5.89
CA GLY A 715 3.16 0.79 -7.04
C GLY A 715 3.52 2.22 -6.73
N ALA A 716 3.87 2.93 -7.79
CA ALA A 716 4.02 4.37 -7.81
C ALA A 716 3.40 4.95 -9.09
N TYR A 717 2.78 6.12 -8.98
CA TYR A 717 2.29 6.86 -10.14
C TYR A 717 2.55 8.35 -10.03
N SER A 718 2.80 8.98 -11.18
CA SER A 718 3.01 10.42 -11.28
C SER A 718 1.69 11.15 -11.53
N GLN A 719 1.61 12.43 -11.14
CA GLN A 719 0.62 13.34 -11.70
C GLN A 719 0.90 13.63 -13.19
N PRO A 720 -0.08 14.11 -13.98
CA PRO A 720 0.11 14.31 -15.41
C PRO A 720 1.10 15.44 -15.74
N VAL A 721 1.88 15.26 -16.79
CA VAL A 721 2.47 16.35 -17.57
C VAL A 721 1.48 16.73 -18.65
N TRP A 722 1.15 18.02 -18.76
CA TRP A 722 0.19 18.54 -19.73
C TRP A 722 0.87 18.81 -21.07
N LEU A 723 0.15 18.60 -22.17
CA LEU A 723 0.62 18.82 -23.53
C LEU A 723 -0.29 19.86 -24.19
N GLU A 724 0.32 20.93 -24.70
CA GLU A 724 -0.40 22.05 -25.35
C GLU A 724 0.16 22.37 -26.73
#